data_AF-A0A941VEW7-F1
#
_entry.id   AF-A0A941VEW7-F1
#
_cell.length_a   1.000
_cell.length_b   1.000
_cell.length_c   1.000
_cell.angle_alpha   90.00
_cell.angle_beta   90.00
_cell.angle_gamma   90.00
#
_symmetry.space_group_name_H-M   'P 1'
#
loop_
_entity.id
_entity.type
_entity.pdbx_description
1 polymer ?
#
loop_
_entity_poly.entity_id
_entity_poly.type
_entity_poly.pdbx_seq_one_letter_code
_entity_poly.pdbx_strand_id
1 'polypeptide(L)'
;MAHGEQGVGRILSDPRPPTPDSLLPTLQHMELKAPEQELSRFRARVAAAAVLVLVGFGLIVARFVYLQIVRYDYYATRAEDNRISLLPIVPNRGLITDRNGVVLARNYSAYTLEITPSKVNNLDDTIDDLSEVIDIQPKDRKRFKKLLDESKNFESLPIRTRLTDEEVARFIARRYRFPGVEIKARLFRQYPMGELASHAVGYIGRINQKEMAAIEDDEDLAANYRGTEHIGKTGLEQSYEKELHGITGFEQVEVDASGRAVRSLARTPPVPGNNLQLTMDAELQHIAEQAFGNRRGALVAIEPGTGGILALVSTPRFDPNLFVDGITPDNWDVLNTSLDRPMINRALNGAYPPGSTFKPFMALGALETGKRAANTAIHDPGYFVFGDHTFNDDKKGGHGMVDMIKSIIVSCDTYYYSLANDMGIDVISEFMGKLGFGARTGIDIEGESVGVLPSPAWKKKRFKKPEQQKWYAGETISIGIGQGYNAYTPLQLAHATATLAAGGIMYKPHIVKYVVDAQTGARRVIEPIPEADLGFKPENLDVIRKGMVGVMTSGTGARAFAGAKYEAAGKTGTAQVYSLKGAKYKEGEVTERLRDHALFIAYAPAHDPKIALAVLVENGGFGAAAAAPIARQVLDYYLLGIKPTGAVADDPNAEPE
;
A
#
# COMPACT_ATOMS: atom_id res chain seq x y z
N MET A 1 -8.25 66.28 -5.02
CA MET A 1 -8.15 65.94 -3.59
C MET A 1 -6.66 65.91 -3.27
N ALA A 2 -6.02 66.94 -2.74
CA ALA A 2 -6.21 67.69 -1.50
C ALA A 2 -5.15 67.28 -0.46
N HIS A 3 -4.60 68.30 0.21
CA HIS A 3 -3.59 68.32 1.30
C HIS A 3 -2.13 68.22 0.84
N GLY A 4 -1.24 69.18 1.16
CA GLY A 4 -0.99 69.89 2.44
C GLY A 4 0.39 69.39 2.94
N GLU A 5 1.36 70.10 3.50
CA GLU A 5 1.49 71.29 4.34
C GLU A 5 2.98 71.74 4.31
N GLN A 6 3.30 73.04 4.24
CA GLN A 6 3.84 73.93 5.30
C GLN A 6 5.26 73.65 5.88
N GLY A 7 6.03 74.74 6.03
CA GLY A 7 7.26 74.87 6.83
C GLY A 7 8.30 75.80 6.17
N VAL A 8 8.22 77.14 6.22
CA VAL A 8 8.76 78.08 7.25
C VAL A 8 10.26 77.85 7.52
N GLY A 9 11.22 78.79 7.48
CA GLY A 9 11.28 80.23 7.22
C GLY A 9 12.72 80.75 7.47
N ARG A 10 13.18 81.66 6.59
CA ARG A 10 13.86 82.96 6.86
C ARG A 10 15.13 83.04 7.74
N ILE A 11 16.17 83.72 7.20
CA ILE A 11 16.99 84.86 7.72
C ILE A 11 17.88 85.29 6.50
N LEU A 12 17.56 86.36 5.76
CA LEU A 12 18.07 87.77 5.89
C LEU A 12 19.61 87.84 5.93
N SER A 13 20.36 88.62 5.13
CA SER A 13 20.11 89.92 4.50
C SER A 13 21.24 90.28 3.51
N ASP A 14 20.87 90.84 2.35
CA ASP A 14 21.71 91.64 1.41
C ASP A 14 22.17 92.94 2.12
N PRO A 15 23.25 93.65 1.73
CA PRO A 15 23.12 94.58 0.59
C PRO A 15 24.40 94.82 -0.25
N ARG A 16 24.22 94.83 -1.57
CA ARG A 16 24.98 95.60 -2.59
C ARG A 16 25.11 97.11 -2.28
N PRO A 17 25.81 97.96 -3.07
CA PRO A 17 26.90 97.83 -4.08
C PRO A 17 28.07 98.83 -3.74
N PRO A 18 29.07 99.24 -4.59
CA PRO A 18 28.88 100.18 -5.71
C PRO A 18 29.89 100.07 -6.89
N THR A 19 29.64 100.88 -7.92
CA THR A 19 30.39 101.11 -9.16
C THR A 19 31.66 101.98 -9.00
N PRO A 20 32.56 102.00 -10.01
CA PRO A 20 33.96 102.40 -9.88
C PRO A 20 34.22 103.85 -10.31
N ASP A 21 35.26 104.46 -9.73
CA ASP A 21 36.42 104.97 -10.48
C ASP A 21 37.31 105.85 -9.58
N SER A 22 38.61 105.55 -9.52
CA SER A 22 39.71 106.51 -9.69
C SER A 22 41.10 105.91 -9.37
N LEU A 23 41.93 105.86 -10.42
CA LEU A 23 43.33 106.31 -10.50
C LEU A 23 44.43 105.71 -9.57
N LEU A 24 45.34 104.97 -10.23
CA LEU A 24 46.70 104.48 -9.91
C LEU A 24 47.68 105.48 -9.22
N PRO A 25 48.93 105.12 -8.83
CA PRO A 25 49.57 103.82 -8.45
C PRO A 25 50.49 103.91 -7.19
N THR A 26 51.00 102.78 -6.68
CA THR A 26 52.41 102.67 -6.18
C THR A 26 52.83 101.21 -6.02
N LEU A 27 53.90 100.82 -6.72
CA LEU A 27 54.58 99.53 -6.61
C LEU A 27 55.88 99.73 -5.81
N GLN A 28 56.14 98.88 -4.82
CA GLN A 28 57.51 98.53 -4.43
C GLN A 28 57.63 97.12 -3.81
N HIS A 29 58.52 96.35 -4.42
CA HIS A 29 59.32 95.19 -3.96
C HIS A 29 58.82 93.73 -4.02
N MET A 30 59.57 93.00 -4.86
CA MET A 30 59.71 91.55 -5.17
C MET A 30 59.85 90.57 -3.98
N GLU A 31 59.37 89.34 -4.20
CA GLU A 31 60.08 88.10 -3.85
C GLU A 31 59.97 87.06 -5.01
N LEU A 32 61.13 86.56 -5.47
CA LEU A 32 61.29 85.57 -6.53
C LEU A 32 61.05 84.14 -5.98
N LYS A 33 60.01 83.43 -6.45
CA LYS A 33 59.85 81.97 -6.24
C LYS A 33 60.48 81.22 -7.40
N ALA A 34 61.43 80.33 -7.12
CA ALA A 34 62.19 79.56 -8.12
C ALA A 34 61.31 78.50 -8.84
N PRO A 35 61.03 78.63 -10.15
CA PRO A 35 60.13 77.73 -10.90
C PRO A 35 60.69 76.31 -11.13
N GLU A 36 62.01 76.11 -10.99
CA GLU A 36 62.65 74.80 -11.22
C GLU A 36 62.34 73.76 -10.13
N GLN A 37 62.12 74.20 -8.88
CA GLN A 37 61.77 73.30 -7.77
C GLN A 37 60.31 72.85 -7.83
N GLU A 38 59.40 73.65 -8.38
CA GLU A 38 58.00 73.23 -8.61
C GLU A 38 57.89 72.25 -9.78
N LEU A 39 58.67 72.44 -10.85
CA LEU A 39 58.67 71.55 -12.01
C LEU A 39 59.17 70.12 -11.67
N SER A 40 60.22 70.02 -10.85
CA SER A 40 60.75 68.72 -10.39
C SER A 40 59.78 67.98 -9.47
N ARG A 41 59.10 68.69 -8.55
CA ARG A 41 58.04 68.11 -7.71
C ARG A 41 56.83 67.67 -8.52
N PHE A 42 56.45 68.42 -9.55
CA PHE A 42 55.37 68.04 -10.47
C PHE A 42 55.72 66.78 -11.27
N ARG A 43 56.92 66.73 -11.88
CA ARG A 43 57.41 65.54 -12.60
C ARG A 43 57.53 64.31 -11.69
N ALA A 44 57.98 64.48 -10.45
CA ALA A 44 58.03 63.39 -9.47
C ALA A 44 56.63 62.88 -9.09
N ARG A 45 55.63 63.75 -8.94
CA ARG A 45 54.22 63.35 -8.70
C ARG A 45 53.62 62.62 -9.89
N VAL A 46 53.89 63.07 -11.12
CA VAL A 46 53.45 62.39 -12.35
C VAL A 46 54.12 61.03 -12.49
N ALA A 47 55.42 60.93 -12.22
CA ALA A 47 56.14 59.66 -12.23
C ALA A 47 55.63 58.69 -11.15
N ALA A 48 55.37 59.17 -9.93
CA ALA A 48 54.79 58.37 -8.87
C ALA A 48 53.37 57.88 -9.22
N ALA A 49 52.53 58.74 -9.82
CA ALA A 49 51.21 58.36 -10.32
C ALA A 49 51.32 57.33 -11.45
N ALA A 50 52.25 57.50 -12.39
CA ALA A 50 52.50 56.56 -13.47
C ALA A 50 52.95 55.19 -12.94
N VAL A 51 53.87 55.16 -11.97
CA VAL A 51 54.31 53.92 -11.30
C VAL A 51 53.15 53.24 -10.57
N LEU A 52 52.32 54.01 -9.86
CA LEU A 52 51.15 53.47 -9.17
C LEU A 52 50.14 52.84 -10.15
N VAL A 53 49.90 53.49 -11.29
CA VAL A 53 49.08 52.92 -12.38
C VAL A 53 49.72 51.66 -12.95
N LEU A 54 51.03 51.65 -13.16
CA LEU A 54 51.78 50.49 -13.69
C LEU A 54 51.73 49.29 -12.73
N VAL A 55 51.86 49.54 -11.42
CA VAL A 55 51.68 48.52 -10.37
C VAL A 55 50.24 48.03 -10.35
N GLY A 56 49.25 48.92 -10.48
CA GLY A 56 47.84 48.55 -10.59
C GLY A 56 47.57 47.62 -11.78
N PHE A 57 48.08 47.97 -12.97
CA PHE A 57 48.00 47.11 -14.15
C PHE A 57 48.75 45.79 -13.96
N GLY A 58 49.93 45.81 -13.34
CA GLY A 58 50.71 44.62 -13.00
C GLY A 58 49.92 43.64 -12.12
N LEU A 59 49.20 44.15 -11.11
CA LEU A 59 48.33 43.34 -10.26
C LEU A 59 47.16 42.73 -11.04
N ILE A 60 46.55 43.48 -11.97
CA ILE A 60 45.48 42.96 -12.83
C ILE A 60 46.00 41.86 -13.76
N VAL A 61 47.16 42.06 -14.39
CA VAL A 61 47.79 41.07 -15.26
C VAL A 61 48.17 39.82 -14.47
N ALA A 62 48.76 39.99 -13.28
CA ALA A 62 49.07 38.87 -12.39
C ALA A 62 47.81 38.10 -11.98
N ARG A 63 46.71 38.79 -11.68
CA ARG A 63 45.42 38.16 -11.38
C ARG A 63 44.84 37.44 -12.59
N PHE A 64 44.94 38.02 -13.78
CA PHE A 64 44.50 37.39 -15.02
C PHE A 64 45.28 36.10 -15.30
N VAL A 65 46.61 36.13 -15.20
CA VAL A 65 47.47 34.94 -15.35
C VAL A 65 47.12 33.87 -14.29
N TYR A 66 46.89 34.28 -13.04
CA TYR A 66 46.47 33.35 -11.99
C TYR A 66 45.13 32.66 -12.33
N LEU A 67 44.15 33.40 -12.83
CA LEU A 67 42.84 32.84 -13.20
C LEU A 67 42.92 31.95 -14.46
N GLN A 68 43.65 32.39 -15.48
CA GLN A 68 43.69 31.75 -16.80
C GLN A 68 44.70 30.61 -16.93
N ILE A 69 45.77 30.59 -16.13
CA ILE A 69 46.83 29.57 -16.21
C ILE A 69 46.83 28.71 -14.95
N VAL A 70 46.96 29.32 -13.76
CA VAL A 70 47.09 28.56 -12.50
C VAL A 70 45.79 27.87 -12.10
N ARG A 71 44.65 28.50 -12.36
CA ARG A 71 43.30 27.98 -12.06
C ARG A 71 42.54 27.53 -13.31
N TYR A 72 43.21 27.36 -14.46
CA TYR A 72 42.57 26.97 -15.71
C TYR A 72 41.69 25.73 -15.54
N ASP A 73 42.27 24.63 -15.07
CA ASP A 73 41.57 23.34 -14.93
C ASP A 73 40.35 23.46 -14.00
N TYR A 74 40.48 24.24 -12.92
CA TYR A 74 39.39 24.48 -11.97
C TYR A 74 38.22 25.25 -12.61
N TYR A 75 38.48 26.33 -13.35
CA TYR A 75 37.43 27.13 -13.99
C TYR A 75 36.89 26.48 -15.27
N ALA A 76 37.71 25.73 -16.00
CA ALA A 76 37.30 24.94 -17.15
C ALA A 76 36.34 23.81 -16.73
N THR A 77 36.68 23.07 -15.67
CA THR A 77 35.78 22.04 -15.11
C THR A 77 34.46 22.65 -14.63
N ARG A 78 34.52 23.77 -13.90
CA ARG A 78 33.30 24.50 -13.47
C ARG A 78 32.47 25.04 -14.65
N ALA A 79 33.11 25.41 -15.76
CA ALA A 79 32.42 25.86 -16.96
C ALA A 79 31.76 24.69 -17.70
N GLU A 80 32.40 23.51 -17.75
CA GLU A 80 31.80 22.28 -18.27
C GLU A 80 30.63 21.80 -17.38
N ASP A 81 30.78 21.81 -16.04
CA ASP A 81 29.69 21.50 -15.10
C ASP A 81 28.48 22.43 -15.27
N ASN A 82 28.71 23.70 -15.62
CA ASN A 82 27.64 24.65 -15.90
C ASN A 82 27.04 24.48 -17.30
N ARG A 83 27.75 23.84 -18.24
CA ARG A 83 27.28 23.58 -19.61
C ARG A 83 26.60 22.22 -19.74
N ILE A 84 26.86 21.28 -18.85
CA ILE A 84 26.33 19.91 -18.91
C ILE A 84 25.24 19.73 -17.85
N SER A 85 24.03 19.40 -18.29
CA SER A 85 22.91 19.03 -17.41
C SER A 85 22.60 17.54 -17.55
N LEU A 86 22.29 16.89 -16.43
CA LEU A 86 21.85 15.49 -16.38
C LEU A 86 20.32 15.46 -16.34
N LEU A 87 19.71 14.93 -17.40
CA LEU A 87 18.27 14.69 -17.46
C LEU A 87 17.98 13.24 -17.09
N PRO A 88 17.20 12.95 -16.03
CA PRO A 88 16.85 11.58 -15.68
C PRO A 88 15.94 10.95 -16.73
N ILE A 89 16.14 9.66 -16.98
CA ILE A 89 15.25 8.84 -17.81
C ILE A 89 14.61 7.78 -16.91
N VAL A 90 13.33 7.98 -16.60
CA VAL A 90 12.57 7.08 -15.72
C VAL A 90 12.42 5.70 -16.37
N PRO A 91 12.65 4.60 -15.63
CA PRO A 91 12.52 3.24 -16.15
C PRO A 91 11.05 2.84 -16.36
N ASN A 92 10.85 1.85 -17.22
CA ASN A 92 9.55 1.19 -17.32
C ASN A 92 9.34 0.32 -16.09
N ARG A 93 8.27 0.58 -15.33
CA ARG A 93 7.90 -0.22 -14.17
C ARG A 93 7.55 -1.67 -14.56
N GLY A 94 7.96 -2.66 -13.78
CA GLY A 94 7.67 -4.07 -14.06
C GLY A 94 6.18 -4.41 -14.13
N LEU A 95 5.82 -5.39 -14.96
CA LEU A 95 4.46 -5.93 -15.09
C LEU A 95 4.12 -6.85 -13.90
N ILE A 96 2.85 -6.91 -13.53
CA ILE A 96 2.35 -7.90 -12.57
C ILE A 96 1.39 -8.83 -13.32
N THR A 97 1.69 -10.12 -13.31
CA THR A 97 0.93 -11.17 -14.01
C THR A 97 0.55 -12.30 -13.08
N ASP A 98 -0.63 -12.89 -13.27
CA ASP A 98 -1.05 -14.07 -12.52
C ASP A 98 -0.22 -15.32 -12.91
N ARG A 99 -0.51 -16.47 -12.29
CA ARG A 99 0.18 -17.73 -12.57
C ARG A 99 0.05 -18.21 -14.03
N ASN A 100 -1.00 -17.77 -14.73
CA ASN A 100 -1.34 -18.15 -16.11
C ASN A 100 -0.92 -17.09 -17.15
N GLY A 101 -0.30 -15.98 -16.73
CA GLY A 101 0.15 -14.88 -17.59
C GLY A 101 -0.89 -13.78 -17.83
N VAL A 102 -2.03 -13.81 -17.12
CA VAL A 102 -3.04 -12.75 -17.15
C VAL A 102 -2.47 -11.49 -16.50
N VAL A 103 -2.54 -10.37 -17.21
CA VAL A 103 -1.95 -9.10 -16.77
C VAL A 103 -2.85 -8.40 -15.75
N LEU A 104 -2.34 -8.22 -14.53
CA LEU A 104 -3.01 -7.54 -13.42
C LEU A 104 -2.58 -6.07 -13.30
N ALA A 105 -1.31 -5.78 -13.58
CA ALA A 105 -0.80 -4.42 -13.67
C ALA A 105 0.17 -4.26 -14.84
N ARG A 106 0.02 -3.18 -15.60
CA ARG A 106 0.88 -2.84 -16.74
C ARG A 106 1.10 -1.36 -16.85
N ASN A 107 2.06 -0.98 -17.68
CA ASN A 107 2.16 0.39 -18.17
C ASN A 107 1.52 0.48 -19.55
N TYR A 108 0.82 1.58 -19.83
CA TYR A 108 0.35 1.89 -21.16
C TYR A 108 0.78 3.32 -21.53
N SER A 109 1.10 3.53 -22.81
CA SER A 109 1.46 4.86 -23.31
C SER A 109 0.20 5.63 -23.66
N ALA A 110 0.11 6.87 -23.18
CA ALA A 110 -0.98 7.77 -23.51
C ALA A 110 -0.44 9.18 -23.77
N TYR A 111 -1.10 9.91 -24.65
CA TYR A 111 -0.78 11.31 -24.89
C TYR A 111 -1.34 12.21 -23.79
N THR A 112 -0.52 13.14 -23.31
CA THR A 112 -0.87 14.21 -22.37
C THR A 112 -0.76 15.55 -23.08
N LEU A 113 -1.72 16.43 -22.81
CA LEU A 113 -1.60 17.84 -23.15
C LEU A 113 -0.96 18.55 -21.96
N GLU A 114 0.16 19.21 -22.18
CA GLU A 114 0.92 19.88 -21.15
C GLU A 114 1.16 21.34 -21.46
N ILE A 115 1.19 22.16 -20.42
CA ILE A 115 1.42 23.59 -20.48
C ILE A 115 2.70 23.89 -19.72
N THR A 116 3.63 24.60 -20.34
CA THR A 116 4.81 25.18 -19.69
C THR A 116 4.46 26.61 -19.26
N PRO A 117 4.16 26.89 -17.98
CA PRO A 117 3.61 28.18 -17.58
C PRO A 117 4.52 29.38 -17.90
N SER A 118 5.85 29.19 -17.89
CA SER A 118 6.83 30.24 -18.23
C SER A 118 6.83 30.65 -19.71
N LYS A 119 6.25 29.84 -20.60
CA LYS A 119 6.16 30.11 -22.04
C LYS A 119 4.80 30.68 -22.45
N VAL A 120 3.90 30.87 -21.49
CA VAL A 120 2.52 31.32 -21.72
C VAL A 120 2.35 32.69 -21.08
N ASN A 121 1.78 33.64 -21.83
CA ASN A 121 1.56 35.01 -21.34
C ASN A 121 0.38 35.07 -20.35
N ASN A 122 -0.79 34.61 -20.78
CA ASN A 122 -1.98 34.50 -19.92
C ASN A 122 -2.45 33.05 -19.87
N LEU A 123 -2.29 32.44 -18.70
CA LEU A 123 -2.55 31.03 -18.48
C LEU A 123 -4.04 30.71 -18.57
N ASP A 124 -4.90 31.54 -17.98
CA ASP A 124 -6.34 31.31 -17.96
C ASP A 124 -6.94 31.43 -19.37
N ASP A 125 -6.59 32.49 -20.12
CA ASP A 125 -7.01 32.66 -21.50
C ASP A 125 -6.54 31.49 -22.38
N THR A 126 -5.30 31.01 -22.17
CA THR A 126 -4.78 29.86 -22.92
C THR A 126 -5.57 28.60 -22.64
N ILE A 127 -5.96 28.35 -21.38
CA ILE A 127 -6.78 27.18 -21.02
C ILE A 127 -8.21 27.33 -21.57
N ASP A 128 -8.76 28.54 -21.59
CA ASP A 128 -10.05 28.85 -22.23
C ASP A 128 -10.02 28.56 -23.73
N ASP A 129 -9.03 29.08 -24.45
CA ASP A 129 -8.86 28.81 -25.87
C ASP A 129 -8.59 27.33 -26.16
N LEU A 130 -7.84 26.64 -25.28
CA LEU A 130 -7.62 25.20 -25.41
C LEU A 130 -8.92 24.40 -25.25
N SER A 131 -9.84 24.88 -24.41
CA SER A 131 -11.12 24.21 -24.16
C SER A 131 -12.06 24.23 -25.38
N GLU A 132 -11.83 25.13 -26.35
CA GLU A 132 -12.50 25.11 -27.66
C GLU A 132 -11.99 24.00 -28.58
N VAL A 133 -10.79 23.47 -28.29
CA VAL A 133 -10.13 22.44 -29.10
C VAL A 133 -10.32 21.08 -28.46
N ILE A 134 -9.93 20.93 -27.19
CA ILE A 134 -10.00 19.68 -26.43
C ILE A 134 -10.96 19.87 -25.26
N ASP A 135 -11.73 18.84 -24.90
CA ASP A 135 -12.59 18.89 -23.70
C ASP A 135 -11.71 18.99 -22.43
N ILE A 136 -11.68 20.19 -21.86
CA ILE A 136 -11.02 20.49 -20.58
C ILE A 136 -12.10 20.68 -19.54
N GLN A 137 -12.30 19.66 -18.70
CA GLN A 137 -13.35 19.69 -17.69
C GLN A 137 -12.94 20.54 -16.49
N PRO A 138 -13.89 21.04 -15.67
CA PRO A 138 -13.57 21.79 -14.46
C PRO A 138 -12.62 21.05 -13.50
N LYS A 139 -12.70 19.71 -13.46
CA LYS A 139 -11.80 18.86 -12.69
C LYS A 139 -10.35 18.92 -13.17
N ASP A 140 -10.13 19.04 -14.49
CA ASP A 140 -8.80 19.14 -15.09
C ASP A 140 -8.15 20.46 -14.71
N ARG A 141 -8.90 21.57 -14.77
CA ARG A 141 -8.43 22.89 -14.32
C ARG A 141 -8.06 22.90 -12.84
N LYS A 142 -8.91 22.30 -11.99
CA LYS A 142 -8.64 22.20 -10.55
C LYS A 142 -7.37 21.38 -10.26
N ARG A 143 -7.17 20.26 -10.97
CA ARG A 143 -5.96 19.43 -10.86
C ARG A 143 -4.72 20.21 -11.33
N PHE A 144 -4.82 20.90 -12.46
CA PHE A 144 -3.73 21.70 -13.02
C PHE A 144 -3.34 22.85 -12.09
N LYS A 145 -4.31 23.55 -11.50
CA LYS A 145 -4.02 24.59 -10.50
C LYS A 145 -3.30 24.05 -9.28
N LYS A 146 -3.73 22.90 -8.75
CA LYS A 146 -3.04 22.23 -7.64
C LYS A 146 -1.60 21.86 -8.02
N LEU A 147 -1.40 21.33 -9.23
CA LEU A 147 -0.07 21.04 -9.77
C LEU A 147 0.80 22.28 -9.89
N LEU A 148 0.22 23.40 -10.30
CA LEU A 148 0.91 24.69 -10.41
C LEU A 148 1.34 25.21 -9.03
N ASP A 149 0.48 25.11 -8.02
CA ASP A 149 0.76 25.53 -6.65
C ASP A 149 1.84 24.64 -5.98
N GLU A 150 1.87 23.35 -6.31
CA GLU A 150 2.85 22.37 -5.80
C GLU A 150 4.20 22.43 -6.54
N SER A 151 4.22 22.94 -7.77
CA SER A 151 5.42 23.00 -8.59
C SER A 151 6.36 24.12 -8.13
N LYS A 152 7.62 23.76 -7.86
CA LYS A 152 8.69 24.73 -7.54
C LYS A 152 9.47 25.20 -8.77
N ASN A 153 9.29 24.53 -9.91
CA ASN A 153 10.06 24.77 -11.14
C ASN A 153 9.14 25.07 -12.34
N PHE A 154 9.70 25.73 -13.36
CA PHE A 154 9.06 26.04 -14.64
C PHE A 154 8.86 24.81 -15.56
N GLU A 155 8.48 23.68 -14.96
CA GLU A 155 8.27 22.42 -15.67
C GLU A 155 6.94 22.41 -16.42
N SER A 156 6.87 21.53 -17.42
CA SER A 156 5.68 21.31 -18.23
C SER A 156 4.66 20.52 -17.42
N LEU A 157 3.49 21.11 -17.15
CA LEU A 157 2.46 20.55 -16.29
C LEU A 157 1.29 19.99 -17.11
N PRO A 158 0.81 18.76 -16.85
CA PRO A 158 -0.31 18.19 -17.59
C PRO A 158 -1.63 18.86 -17.22
N ILE A 159 -2.31 19.45 -18.21
CA ILE A 159 -3.68 19.95 -18.07
C ILE A 159 -4.67 18.81 -18.30
N ARG A 160 -4.46 18.02 -19.37
CA ARG A 160 -5.32 16.88 -19.75
C ARG A 160 -4.47 15.64 -19.99
N THR A 161 -4.85 14.53 -19.37
CA THR A 161 -4.17 13.24 -19.54
C THR A 161 -5.01 12.28 -20.38
N ARG A 162 -4.38 11.32 -21.07
CA ARG A 162 -5.08 10.26 -21.83
C ARG A 162 -5.92 10.80 -22.99
N LEU A 163 -5.30 11.64 -23.82
CA LEU A 163 -5.94 12.13 -25.05
C LEU A 163 -6.21 10.98 -26.01
N THR A 164 -7.36 11.04 -26.67
CA THR A 164 -7.69 10.22 -27.83
C THR A 164 -6.92 10.67 -29.06
N ASP A 165 -6.73 9.79 -30.04
CA ASP A 165 -6.07 10.14 -31.30
C ASP A 165 -6.79 11.30 -32.03
N GLU A 166 -8.11 11.41 -31.88
CA GLU A 166 -8.90 12.53 -32.40
C GLU A 166 -8.54 13.86 -31.71
N GLU A 167 -8.48 13.87 -30.37
CA GLU A 167 -8.07 15.05 -29.60
C GLU A 167 -6.63 15.48 -29.95
N VAL A 168 -5.73 14.50 -30.09
CA VAL A 168 -4.33 14.72 -30.51
C VAL A 168 -4.29 15.37 -31.90
N ALA A 169 -4.99 14.80 -32.88
CA ALA A 169 -5.03 15.33 -34.24
C ALA A 169 -5.60 16.75 -34.28
N ARG A 170 -6.67 17.00 -33.52
CA ARG A 170 -7.34 18.30 -33.45
C ARG A 170 -6.44 19.39 -32.84
N PHE A 171 -5.67 19.05 -31.81
CA PHE A 171 -4.70 19.98 -31.24
C PHE A 171 -3.50 20.20 -32.17
N ILE A 172 -2.93 19.15 -32.77
CA ILE A 172 -1.77 19.29 -33.66
C ILE A 172 -2.09 20.24 -34.83
N ALA A 173 -3.27 20.14 -35.43
CA ALA A 173 -3.71 21.03 -36.50
C ALA A 173 -3.76 22.52 -36.10
N ARG A 174 -3.88 22.81 -34.79
CA ARG A 174 -4.02 24.17 -34.23
C ARG A 174 -2.87 24.56 -33.31
N ARG A 175 -1.82 23.73 -33.21
CA ARG A 175 -0.71 23.90 -32.26
C ARG A 175 -0.05 25.27 -32.35
N TYR A 176 0.00 25.86 -33.55
CA TYR A 176 0.57 27.19 -33.78
C TYR A 176 -0.12 28.31 -32.97
N ARG A 177 -1.38 28.11 -32.53
CA ARG A 177 -2.13 29.06 -31.68
C ARG A 177 -1.72 29.02 -30.21
N PHE A 178 -1.05 27.95 -29.77
CA PHE A 178 -0.82 27.66 -28.36
C PHE A 178 0.69 27.58 -28.04
N PRO A 179 1.42 28.72 -28.09
CA PRO A 179 2.81 28.75 -27.67
C PRO A 179 2.91 28.34 -26.19
N GLY A 180 3.85 27.44 -25.87
CA GLY A 180 4.02 26.90 -24.52
C GLY A 180 3.15 25.68 -24.20
N VAL A 181 2.31 25.23 -25.13
CA VAL A 181 1.51 24.00 -24.99
C VAL A 181 2.04 22.91 -25.92
N GLU A 182 2.19 21.70 -25.41
CA GLU A 182 2.71 20.56 -26.16
C GLU A 182 2.00 19.26 -25.84
N ILE A 183 2.04 18.32 -26.78
CA ILE A 183 1.63 16.95 -26.56
C ILE A 183 2.86 16.12 -26.23
N LYS A 184 2.79 15.38 -25.12
CA LYS A 184 3.83 14.45 -24.69
C LYS A 184 3.25 13.06 -24.58
N ALA A 185 4.05 12.05 -24.95
CA ALA A 185 3.72 10.66 -24.64
C ALA A 185 4.24 10.36 -23.23
N ARG A 186 3.35 10.03 -22.31
CA ARG A 186 3.71 9.55 -20.97
C ARG A 186 3.30 8.10 -20.81
N LEU A 187 4.03 7.38 -19.97
CA LEU A 187 3.66 6.05 -19.52
C LEU A 187 2.82 6.17 -18.26
N PHE A 188 1.67 5.50 -18.25
CA PHE A 188 0.77 5.46 -17.12
C PHE A 188 0.63 4.03 -16.62
N ARG A 189 0.63 3.88 -15.30
CA ARG A 189 0.24 2.61 -14.68
C ARG A 189 -1.25 2.38 -14.88
N GLN A 190 -1.61 1.16 -15.26
CA GLN A 190 -2.98 0.72 -15.46
C GLN A 190 -3.17 -0.66 -14.85
N TYR A 191 -4.32 -0.86 -14.22
CA TYR A 191 -4.80 -2.14 -13.72
C TYR A 191 -5.95 -2.60 -14.62
N PRO A 192 -5.71 -3.45 -15.63
CA PRO A 192 -6.70 -3.77 -16.66
C PRO A 192 -7.93 -4.49 -16.11
N MET A 193 -7.79 -5.18 -14.97
CA MET A 193 -8.86 -5.93 -14.33
C MET A 193 -9.67 -5.10 -13.33
N GLY A 194 -9.44 -3.77 -13.27
CA GLY A 194 -10.16 -2.85 -12.40
C GLY A 194 -10.04 -3.26 -10.93
N GLU A 195 -11.18 -3.51 -10.29
CA GLU A 195 -11.29 -3.86 -8.87
C GLU A 195 -10.78 -5.26 -8.49
N LEU A 196 -10.57 -6.15 -9.48
CA LEU A 196 -10.12 -7.53 -9.22
C LEU A 196 -8.77 -7.54 -8.48
N ALA A 197 -8.70 -8.27 -7.37
CA ALA A 197 -7.47 -8.39 -6.56
C ALA A 197 -6.90 -7.05 -6.07
N SER A 198 -7.70 -5.98 -5.96
CA SER A 198 -7.24 -4.63 -5.63
C SER A 198 -6.39 -4.56 -4.36
N HIS A 199 -6.72 -5.34 -3.33
CA HIS A 199 -5.97 -5.35 -2.06
C HIS A 199 -4.69 -6.20 -2.11
N ALA A 200 -4.59 -7.15 -3.02
CA ALA A 200 -3.40 -7.97 -3.20
C ALA A 200 -2.39 -7.26 -4.10
N VAL A 201 -2.83 -6.81 -5.28
CA VAL A 201 -2.00 -6.05 -6.23
C VAL A 201 -1.64 -4.69 -5.66
N GLY A 202 -2.61 -4.01 -5.05
CA GLY A 202 -2.46 -2.65 -4.55
C GLY A 202 -2.47 -1.62 -5.68
N TYR A 203 -1.90 -0.45 -5.39
CA TYR A 203 -1.79 0.64 -6.36
C TYR A 203 -0.55 1.50 -6.12
N ILE A 204 -0.10 2.17 -7.18
CA ILE A 204 0.83 3.29 -7.11
C ILE A 204 0.07 4.61 -6.94
N GLY A 205 0.73 5.59 -6.34
CA GLY A 205 0.25 6.97 -6.31
C GLY A 205 1.42 7.94 -6.29
N ARG A 206 1.11 9.23 -6.41
CA ARG A 206 2.13 10.28 -6.36
C ARG A 206 2.92 10.25 -5.06
N ILE A 207 4.22 10.49 -5.14
CA ILE A 207 5.11 10.59 -3.98
C ILE A 207 4.66 11.76 -3.11
N ASN A 208 4.40 11.50 -1.83
CA ASN A 208 4.07 12.55 -0.86
C ASN A 208 5.32 13.06 -0.13
N GLN A 209 5.19 14.12 0.66
CA GLN A 209 6.33 14.74 1.37
C GLN A 209 7.05 13.78 2.33
N LYS A 210 6.33 12.84 2.96
CA LYS A 210 6.91 11.88 3.89
C LYS A 210 7.75 10.84 3.15
N GLU A 211 7.26 10.36 2.02
CA GLU A 211 7.98 9.43 1.15
C GLU A 211 9.16 10.11 0.48
N MET A 212 9.01 11.37 0.04
CA MET A 212 10.11 12.15 -0.52
C MET A 212 11.24 12.30 0.50
N ALA A 213 10.92 12.67 1.75
CA ALA A 213 11.93 12.76 2.81
C ALA A 213 12.61 11.40 3.06
N ALA A 214 11.86 10.30 3.09
CA ALA A 214 12.42 8.96 3.25
C ALA A 214 13.29 8.52 2.06
N ILE A 215 13.00 9.00 0.86
CA ILE A 215 13.81 8.79 -0.35
C ILE A 215 15.09 9.61 -0.28
N GLU A 216 15.00 10.88 0.12
CA GLU A 216 16.13 11.80 0.24
C GLU A 216 17.12 11.41 1.36
N ASP A 217 16.65 10.68 2.38
CA ASP A 217 17.49 10.16 3.47
C ASP A 217 18.47 9.06 3.01
N ASP A 218 18.26 8.45 1.83
CA ASP A 218 19.12 7.40 1.24
C ASP A 218 19.67 7.90 -0.10
N GLU A 219 20.99 8.11 -0.20
CA GLU A 219 21.62 8.70 -1.40
C GLU A 219 21.39 7.86 -2.67
N ASP A 220 21.44 6.54 -2.57
CA ASP A 220 21.25 5.63 -3.70
C ASP A 220 19.78 5.64 -4.15
N LEU A 221 18.85 5.65 -3.18
CA LEU A 221 17.42 5.74 -3.47
C LEU A 221 17.07 7.11 -4.07
N ALA A 222 17.60 8.20 -3.52
CA ALA A 222 17.42 9.55 -4.02
C ALA A 222 17.92 9.69 -5.47
N ALA A 223 19.07 9.09 -5.79
CA ALA A 223 19.58 9.05 -7.16
C ALA A 223 18.66 8.24 -8.09
N ASN A 224 18.17 7.09 -7.63
CA ASN A 224 17.31 6.22 -8.44
C ASN A 224 15.90 6.79 -8.65
N TYR A 225 15.38 7.60 -7.74
CA TYR A 225 14.04 8.21 -7.86
C TYR A 225 14.03 9.59 -8.53
N ARG A 226 15.18 10.06 -9.04
CA ARG A 226 15.21 11.34 -9.79
C ARG A 226 14.30 11.27 -11.01
N GLY A 227 13.33 12.17 -11.09
CA GLY A 227 12.35 12.22 -12.16
C GLY A 227 11.19 11.24 -12.01
N THR A 228 11.22 10.31 -11.05
CA THR A 228 10.10 9.44 -10.73
C THR A 228 9.09 10.21 -9.87
N GLU A 229 7.83 10.28 -10.34
CA GLU A 229 6.75 11.00 -9.64
C GLU A 229 5.83 10.09 -8.82
N HIS A 230 5.95 8.76 -8.99
CA HIS A 230 5.03 7.77 -8.40
C HIS A 230 5.77 6.66 -7.65
N ILE A 231 5.11 6.14 -6.62
CA ILE A 231 5.61 5.03 -5.79
C ILE A 231 4.44 4.11 -5.42
N GLY A 232 4.72 2.81 -5.24
CA GLY A 232 3.78 1.84 -4.69
C GLY A 232 3.28 2.23 -3.30
N LYS A 233 1.96 2.18 -3.10
CA LYS A 233 1.31 2.62 -1.85
C LYS A 233 0.79 1.49 -0.99
N THR A 234 0.33 0.42 -1.62
CA THR A 234 -0.25 -0.76 -0.94
C THR A 234 0.05 -2.03 -1.73
N GLY A 235 -0.19 -3.18 -1.11
CA GLY A 235 -0.12 -4.49 -1.76
C GLY A 235 1.26 -4.80 -2.36
N LEU A 236 1.27 -5.58 -3.43
CA LEU A 236 2.48 -5.93 -4.17
C LEU A 236 3.19 -4.71 -4.77
N GLU A 237 2.45 -3.70 -5.22
CA GLU A 237 3.04 -2.47 -5.74
C GLU A 237 3.98 -1.81 -4.71
N GLN A 238 3.61 -1.84 -3.43
CA GLN A 238 4.45 -1.31 -2.34
C GLN A 238 5.56 -2.29 -1.93
N SER A 239 5.21 -3.55 -1.65
CA SER A 239 6.16 -4.51 -1.07
C SER A 239 7.27 -4.93 -2.04
N TYR A 240 6.97 -4.91 -3.34
CA TYR A 240 7.94 -5.18 -4.41
C TYR A 240 8.37 -3.91 -5.15
N GLU A 241 8.20 -2.72 -4.55
CA GLU A 241 8.57 -1.44 -5.16
C GLU A 241 10.00 -1.44 -5.74
N LYS A 242 10.97 -1.99 -4.99
CA LYS A 242 12.38 -2.06 -5.44
C LYS A 242 12.57 -2.90 -6.70
N GLU A 243 11.83 -4.01 -6.81
CA GLU A 243 11.88 -4.89 -7.98
C GLU A 243 11.13 -4.26 -9.16
N LEU A 244 9.97 -3.67 -8.88
CA LEU A 244 9.07 -3.11 -9.88
C LEU A 244 9.56 -1.79 -10.45
N HIS A 245 10.24 -0.93 -9.68
CA HIS A 245 10.66 0.39 -10.13
C HIS A 245 11.68 0.29 -11.27
N GLY A 246 12.74 -0.51 -11.09
CA GLY A 246 13.89 -0.55 -11.99
C GLY A 246 14.95 0.48 -11.63
N ILE A 247 15.87 0.74 -12.57
CA ILE A 247 17.01 1.65 -12.36
C ILE A 247 16.92 2.83 -13.34
N THR A 248 16.92 4.03 -12.79
CA THR A 248 16.87 5.28 -13.57
C THR A 248 18.15 5.49 -14.37
N GLY A 249 17.95 5.74 -15.67
CA GLY A 249 19.01 6.15 -16.58
C GLY A 249 19.17 7.66 -16.58
N PHE A 250 20.09 8.16 -17.40
CA PHE A 250 20.26 9.61 -17.56
C PHE A 250 20.80 9.97 -18.93
N GLU A 251 20.49 11.18 -19.36
CA GLU A 251 21.01 11.80 -20.56
C GLU A 251 21.82 13.04 -20.18
N GLN A 252 23.07 13.10 -20.62
CA GLN A 252 23.91 14.27 -20.52
C GLN A 252 23.59 15.19 -21.69
N VAL A 253 23.04 16.37 -21.41
CA VAL A 253 22.73 17.38 -22.41
C VAL A 253 23.54 18.64 -22.20
N GLU A 254 24.01 19.21 -23.30
CA GLU A 254 24.60 20.53 -23.34
C GLU A 254 23.49 21.58 -23.25
N VAL A 255 23.54 22.46 -22.25
CA VAL A 255 22.56 23.53 -22.05
C VAL A 255 23.12 24.88 -22.49
N ASP A 256 22.26 25.70 -23.11
CA ASP A 256 22.60 27.10 -23.41
C ASP A 256 22.54 27.98 -22.15
N ALA A 257 22.93 29.25 -22.27
CA ALA A 257 22.88 30.22 -21.16
C ALA A 257 21.45 30.47 -20.62
N SER A 258 20.41 30.00 -21.31
CA SER A 258 19.01 30.06 -20.89
C SER A 258 18.52 28.73 -20.29
N GLY A 259 19.39 27.72 -20.15
CA GLY A 259 19.07 26.40 -19.58
C GLY A 259 18.40 25.44 -20.56
N ARG A 260 18.37 25.74 -21.86
CA ARG A 260 17.73 24.86 -22.86
C ARG A 260 18.72 23.81 -23.33
N ALA A 261 18.28 22.55 -23.35
CA ALA A 261 19.04 21.46 -23.93
C ALA A 261 19.23 21.69 -25.45
N VAL A 262 20.48 21.84 -25.88
CA VAL A 262 20.87 22.08 -27.28
C VAL A 262 21.27 20.77 -27.94
N ARG A 263 22.03 19.92 -27.23
CA ARG A 263 22.63 18.71 -27.79
C ARG A 263 22.80 17.63 -26.73
N SER A 264 22.48 16.38 -27.10
CA SER A 264 22.81 15.20 -26.29
C SER A 264 24.29 14.83 -26.46
N LEU A 265 25.01 14.69 -25.34
CA LEU A 265 26.43 14.36 -25.29
C LEU A 265 26.64 12.86 -25.06
N ALA A 266 25.89 12.30 -24.10
CA ALA A 266 25.95 10.89 -23.73
C ALA A 266 24.61 10.44 -23.15
N ARG A 267 24.26 9.17 -23.34
CA ARG A 267 23.02 8.58 -22.84
C ARG A 267 23.28 7.23 -22.19
N THR A 268 22.89 7.10 -20.94
CA THR A 268 22.83 5.83 -20.22
C THR A 268 21.36 5.40 -20.16
N PRO A 269 20.95 4.32 -20.86
CA PRO A 269 19.56 3.89 -20.86
C PRO A 269 19.14 3.40 -19.46
N PRO A 270 17.87 3.59 -19.07
CA PRO A 270 17.34 3.02 -17.84
C PRO A 270 17.24 1.49 -17.93
N VAL A 271 17.29 0.83 -16.78
CA VAL A 271 16.99 -0.60 -16.65
C VAL A 271 15.53 -0.74 -16.24
N PRO A 272 14.67 -1.38 -17.05
CA PRO A 272 13.28 -1.64 -16.68
C PRO A 272 13.19 -2.43 -15.38
N GLY A 273 12.13 -2.19 -14.61
CA GLY A 273 11.83 -2.99 -13.42
C GLY A 273 11.49 -4.43 -13.76
N ASN A 274 11.77 -5.33 -12.83
CA ASN A 274 11.46 -6.74 -12.92
C ASN A 274 9.94 -6.96 -12.91
N ASN A 275 9.48 -7.91 -13.72
CA ASN A 275 8.10 -8.34 -13.70
C ASN A 275 7.86 -9.32 -12.54
N LEU A 276 6.64 -9.33 -12.01
CA LEU A 276 6.19 -10.31 -11.03
C LEU A 276 5.24 -11.30 -11.69
N GLN A 277 5.50 -12.59 -11.49
CA GLN A 277 4.55 -13.66 -11.80
C GLN A 277 4.04 -14.25 -10.48
N LEU A 278 2.74 -14.20 -10.27
CA LEU A 278 2.11 -14.54 -9.00
C LEU A 278 1.79 -16.05 -8.90
N THR A 279 1.55 -16.52 -7.68
CA THR A 279 0.93 -17.82 -7.36
C THR A 279 -0.60 -17.78 -7.57
N MET A 280 -1.18 -16.58 -7.50
CA MET A 280 -2.60 -16.32 -7.68
C MET A 280 -3.11 -16.72 -9.07
N ASP A 281 -4.34 -17.20 -9.11
CA ASP A 281 -5.10 -17.45 -10.34
C ASP A 281 -6.17 -16.36 -10.48
N ALA A 282 -6.09 -15.56 -11.55
CA ALA A 282 -6.98 -14.42 -11.74
C ALA A 282 -8.45 -14.83 -11.88
N GLU A 283 -8.72 -15.98 -12.49
CA GLU A 283 -10.08 -16.49 -12.66
C GLU A 283 -10.63 -17.07 -11.35
N LEU A 284 -9.79 -17.78 -10.57
CA LEU A 284 -10.17 -18.21 -9.22
C LEU A 284 -10.48 -17.03 -8.31
N GLN A 285 -9.66 -15.98 -8.36
CA GLN A 285 -9.89 -14.74 -7.62
C GLN A 285 -11.23 -14.12 -8.04
N HIS A 286 -11.51 -14.05 -9.34
CA HIS A 286 -12.77 -13.50 -9.86
C HIS A 286 -13.98 -14.30 -9.36
N ILE A 287 -13.91 -15.63 -9.44
CA ILE A 287 -14.96 -16.53 -8.94
C ILE A 287 -15.17 -16.35 -7.44
N ALA A 288 -14.09 -16.28 -6.68
CA ALA A 288 -14.15 -16.08 -5.24
C ALA A 288 -14.80 -14.73 -4.89
N GLU A 289 -14.40 -13.63 -5.54
CA GLU A 289 -15.01 -12.31 -5.35
C GLU A 289 -16.49 -12.27 -5.78
N GLN A 290 -16.82 -12.87 -6.92
CA GLN A 290 -18.20 -12.95 -7.41
C GLN A 290 -19.10 -13.75 -6.43
N ALA A 291 -18.57 -14.80 -5.81
CA ALA A 291 -19.30 -15.61 -4.84
C ALA A 291 -19.75 -14.80 -3.61
N PHE A 292 -19.03 -13.74 -3.21
CA PHE A 292 -19.45 -12.84 -2.14
C PHE A 292 -20.63 -11.94 -2.52
N GLY A 293 -20.77 -11.58 -3.80
CA GLY A 293 -21.74 -10.58 -4.24
C GLY A 293 -21.51 -9.24 -3.53
N ASN A 294 -22.54 -8.71 -2.88
CA ASN A 294 -22.46 -7.44 -2.13
C ASN A 294 -22.05 -7.62 -0.65
N ARG A 295 -21.73 -8.84 -0.22
CA ARG A 295 -21.44 -9.13 1.19
C ARG A 295 -20.03 -8.71 1.56
N ARG A 296 -19.88 -8.17 2.77
CA ARG A 296 -18.58 -7.83 3.36
C ARG A 296 -17.88 -9.09 3.83
N GLY A 297 -16.60 -9.21 3.57
CA GLY A 297 -15.87 -10.41 3.98
C GLY A 297 -14.49 -10.56 3.38
N ALA A 298 -13.93 -11.75 3.58
CA ALA A 298 -12.64 -12.12 3.08
C ALA A 298 -12.57 -13.62 2.81
N LEU A 299 -11.74 -14.00 1.84
CA LEU A 299 -11.38 -15.38 1.58
C LEU A 299 -9.89 -15.43 1.28
N VAL A 300 -9.19 -16.38 1.90
CA VAL A 300 -7.80 -16.69 1.56
C VAL A 300 -7.74 -18.15 1.16
N ALA A 301 -7.23 -18.42 -0.04
CA ALA A 301 -6.94 -19.77 -0.54
C ALA A 301 -5.44 -19.93 -0.69
N ILE A 302 -4.89 -21.01 -0.14
CA ILE A 302 -3.45 -21.31 -0.05
C ILE A 302 -3.20 -22.73 -0.56
N GLU A 303 -2.12 -22.90 -1.32
CA GLU A 303 -1.59 -24.21 -1.69
C GLU A 303 -0.80 -24.81 -0.50
N PRO A 304 -1.26 -25.90 0.14
CA PRO A 304 -0.64 -26.42 1.36
C PRO A 304 0.81 -26.87 1.19
N GLY A 305 1.16 -27.36 -0.01
CA GLY A 305 2.50 -27.87 -0.29
C GLY A 305 3.57 -26.79 -0.54
N THR A 306 3.18 -25.52 -0.65
CA THR A 306 4.12 -24.43 -0.97
C THR A 306 3.92 -23.15 -0.16
N GLY A 307 2.73 -22.92 0.38
CA GLY A 307 2.35 -21.62 0.95
C GLY A 307 1.93 -20.58 -0.11
N GLY A 308 1.86 -20.96 -1.39
CA GLY A 308 1.44 -20.06 -2.45
C GLY A 308 -0.02 -19.61 -2.30
N ILE A 309 -0.27 -18.30 -2.27
CA ILE A 309 -1.61 -17.72 -2.23
C ILE A 309 -2.29 -17.85 -3.59
N LEU A 310 -3.33 -18.69 -3.66
CA LEU A 310 -4.12 -18.92 -4.88
C LEU A 310 -5.16 -17.83 -5.10
N ALA A 311 -5.75 -17.31 -4.02
CA ALA A 311 -6.67 -16.17 -4.02
C ALA A 311 -6.62 -15.43 -2.68
N LEU A 312 -6.70 -14.10 -2.71
CA LEU A 312 -6.75 -13.21 -1.54
C LEU A 312 -7.86 -12.18 -1.77
N VAL A 313 -9.03 -12.48 -1.22
CA VAL A 313 -10.26 -11.71 -1.40
C VAL A 313 -10.50 -10.84 -0.17
N SER A 314 -10.87 -9.59 -0.43
CA SER A 314 -11.43 -8.67 0.55
C SER A 314 -12.56 -7.89 -0.11
N THR A 315 -13.78 -8.04 0.39
CA THR A 315 -14.97 -7.36 -0.14
C THR A 315 -15.56 -6.40 0.90
N PRO A 316 -16.01 -5.20 0.49
CA PRO A 316 -16.06 -4.68 -0.88
C PRO A 316 -14.68 -4.22 -1.39
N ARG A 317 -14.56 -4.10 -2.72
CA ARG A 317 -13.33 -3.74 -3.44
C ARG A 317 -13.29 -2.25 -3.78
N PHE A 318 -12.20 -1.81 -4.39
CA PHE A 318 -12.07 -0.47 -4.95
C PHE A 318 -11.27 -0.50 -6.24
N ASP A 319 -11.46 0.48 -7.13
CA ASP A 319 -10.68 0.57 -8.36
C ASP A 319 -9.31 1.25 -8.10
N PRO A 320 -8.18 0.52 -8.22
CA PRO A 320 -6.84 1.07 -8.02
C PRO A 320 -6.48 2.13 -9.07
N ASN A 321 -7.13 2.16 -10.23
CA ASN A 321 -6.88 3.18 -11.27
C ASN A 321 -7.25 4.60 -10.81
N LEU A 322 -8.10 4.73 -9.79
CA LEU A 322 -8.50 6.03 -9.21
C LEU A 322 -7.35 6.74 -8.49
N PHE A 323 -6.30 6.02 -8.09
CA PHE A 323 -5.22 6.56 -7.26
C PHE A 323 -3.96 6.95 -8.04
N VAL A 324 -3.76 6.40 -9.24
CA VAL A 324 -2.50 6.54 -10.01
C VAL A 324 -2.07 8.00 -10.14
N ASP A 325 -2.96 8.87 -10.63
CA ASP A 325 -2.65 10.29 -10.86
C ASP A 325 -3.20 11.23 -9.76
N GLY A 326 -3.62 10.65 -8.64
CA GLY A 326 -4.33 11.34 -7.56
C GLY A 326 -5.84 11.20 -7.67
N ILE A 327 -6.46 10.77 -6.57
CA ILE A 327 -7.91 10.58 -6.47
C ILE A 327 -8.63 11.92 -6.35
N THR A 328 -9.80 12.04 -6.99
CA THR A 328 -10.66 13.22 -6.85
C THR A 328 -11.28 13.28 -5.45
N PRO A 329 -11.58 14.47 -4.91
CA PRO A 329 -12.26 14.59 -3.62
C PRO A 329 -13.56 13.79 -3.53
N ASP A 330 -14.36 13.78 -4.61
CA ASP A 330 -15.64 13.06 -4.64
C ASP A 330 -15.46 11.54 -4.56
N ASN A 331 -14.52 10.98 -5.33
CA ASN A 331 -14.23 9.54 -5.28
C ASN A 331 -13.58 9.15 -3.93
N TRP A 332 -12.73 10.01 -3.38
CA TRP A 332 -12.15 9.80 -2.07
C TRP A 332 -13.21 9.81 -0.98
N ASP A 333 -14.17 10.72 -1.04
CA ASP A 333 -15.27 10.81 -0.08
C ASP A 333 -16.14 9.54 -0.09
N VAL A 334 -16.46 9.00 -1.28
CA VAL A 334 -17.19 7.73 -1.43
C VAL A 334 -16.46 6.58 -0.73
N LEU A 335 -15.13 6.47 -0.88
CA LEU A 335 -14.35 5.39 -0.26
C LEU A 335 -14.15 5.61 1.25
N ASN A 336 -13.90 6.85 1.67
CA ASN A 336 -13.54 7.20 3.04
C ASN A 336 -14.75 7.26 3.99
N THR A 337 -15.91 7.69 3.50
CA THR A 337 -17.15 7.79 4.30
C THR A 337 -18.01 6.53 4.21
N SER A 338 -17.69 5.60 3.30
CA SER A 338 -18.40 4.33 3.17
C SER A 338 -18.39 3.56 4.49
N LEU A 339 -19.59 3.23 4.96
CA LEU A 339 -19.79 2.39 6.14
C LEU A 339 -19.23 0.97 5.94
N ASP A 340 -19.06 0.53 4.69
CA ASP A 340 -18.53 -0.80 4.36
C ASP A 340 -17.00 -0.82 4.25
N ARG A 341 -16.33 0.33 4.38
CA ARG A 341 -14.86 0.43 4.46
C ARG A 341 -14.14 -0.41 3.39
N PRO A 342 -14.34 -0.12 2.09
CA PRO A 342 -13.76 -0.90 0.99
C PRO A 342 -12.22 -0.89 0.97
N MET A 343 -11.58 0.13 1.54
CA MET A 343 -10.12 0.23 1.58
C MET A 343 -9.45 -0.73 2.59
N ILE A 344 -10.21 -1.35 3.50
CA ILE A 344 -9.66 -2.29 4.47
C ILE A 344 -9.41 -3.63 3.79
N ASN A 345 -8.17 -4.14 3.86
CA ASN A 345 -7.86 -5.51 3.50
C ASN A 345 -8.28 -6.44 4.65
N ARG A 346 -9.51 -6.97 4.58
CA ARG A 346 -10.10 -7.83 5.63
C ARG A 346 -9.35 -9.14 5.81
N ALA A 347 -8.68 -9.64 4.77
CA ALA A 347 -7.88 -10.86 4.84
C ALA A 347 -6.65 -10.72 5.76
N LEU A 348 -6.06 -9.51 5.84
CA LEU A 348 -4.84 -9.22 6.61
C LEU A 348 -5.05 -8.39 7.87
N ASN A 349 -6.00 -7.44 7.84
CA ASN A 349 -6.18 -6.44 8.88
C ASN A 349 -7.34 -6.75 9.83
N GLY A 350 -8.32 -7.52 9.37
CA GLY A 350 -9.48 -7.83 10.19
C GLY A 350 -9.16 -8.97 11.15
N ALA A 351 -9.19 -8.69 12.46
CA ALA A 351 -9.05 -9.70 13.49
C ALA A 351 -10.43 -10.05 14.05
N TYR A 352 -10.86 -11.29 13.84
CA TYR A 352 -12.21 -11.75 14.18
C TYR A 352 -12.12 -12.99 15.08
N PRO A 353 -13.09 -13.21 15.98
CA PRO A 353 -13.17 -14.47 16.70
C PRO A 353 -13.31 -15.62 15.70
N PRO A 354 -12.49 -16.67 15.77
CA PRO A 354 -12.57 -17.80 14.84
C PRO A 354 -13.84 -18.64 15.03
N GLY A 355 -14.48 -18.55 16.20
CA GLY A 355 -15.61 -19.40 16.57
C GLY A 355 -15.27 -20.88 16.41
N SER A 356 -16.26 -21.70 16.03
CA SER A 356 -16.09 -23.15 15.90
C SER A 356 -15.05 -23.61 14.87
N THR A 357 -14.49 -22.72 14.03
CA THR A 357 -13.31 -23.07 13.18
C THR A 357 -12.06 -23.36 14.01
N PHE A 358 -12.04 -22.96 15.28
CA PHE A 358 -10.94 -23.21 16.22
C PHE A 358 -10.90 -24.66 16.76
N LYS A 359 -12.04 -25.35 16.74
CA LYS A 359 -12.25 -26.67 17.36
C LYS A 359 -11.35 -27.79 16.83
N PRO A 360 -11.10 -27.92 15.51
CA PRO A 360 -10.16 -28.93 15.00
C PRO A 360 -8.74 -28.75 15.57
N PHE A 361 -8.27 -27.51 15.72
CA PHE A 361 -6.96 -27.22 16.29
C PHE A 361 -6.91 -27.50 17.79
N MET A 362 -7.99 -27.21 18.53
CA MET A 362 -8.11 -27.58 19.96
C MET A 362 -8.06 -29.09 20.15
N ALA A 363 -8.79 -29.84 19.32
CA ALA A 363 -8.78 -31.29 19.36
C ALA A 363 -7.39 -31.86 19.02
N LEU A 364 -6.73 -31.32 18.00
CA LEU A 364 -5.36 -31.70 17.65
C LEU A 364 -4.39 -31.44 18.81
N GLY A 365 -4.48 -30.26 19.42
CA GLY A 365 -3.65 -29.90 20.58
C GLY A 365 -3.85 -30.84 21.76
N ALA A 366 -5.08 -31.28 22.01
CA ALA A 366 -5.37 -32.26 23.05
C ALA A 366 -4.73 -33.63 22.79
N LEU A 367 -4.73 -34.08 21.54
CA LEU A 367 -4.12 -35.34 21.13
C LEU A 367 -2.59 -35.28 21.17
N GLU A 368 -1.99 -34.20 20.66
CA GLU A 368 -0.52 -34.03 20.63
C GLU A 368 0.05 -33.89 22.04
N THR A 369 -0.66 -33.22 22.94
CA THR A 369 -0.24 -33.05 24.34
C THR A 369 -0.65 -34.21 25.25
N GLY A 370 -1.41 -35.19 24.74
CA GLY A 370 -1.93 -36.32 25.52
C GLY A 370 -2.96 -35.94 26.59
N LYS A 371 -3.55 -34.74 26.50
CA LYS A 371 -4.55 -34.24 27.47
C LYS A 371 -5.89 -34.96 27.36
N ARG A 372 -6.26 -35.45 26.17
CA ARG A 372 -7.47 -36.24 25.96
C ARG A 372 -7.29 -37.20 24.79
N ALA A 373 -7.73 -38.45 24.97
CA ALA A 373 -7.73 -39.45 23.89
C ALA A 373 -8.93 -39.26 22.96
N ALA A 374 -8.78 -39.66 21.69
CA ALA A 374 -9.83 -39.50 20.67
C ALA A 374 -11.16 -40.19 21.02
N ASN A 375 -11.10 -41.34 21.72
CA ASN A 375 -12.25 -42.15 22.13
C ASN A 375 -12.87 -41.73 23.47
N THR A 376 -12.35 -40.68 24.12
CA THR A 376 -12.93 -40.17 25.36
C THR A 376 -14.25 -39.48 25.03
N ALA A 377 -15.36 -40.12 25.40
CA ALA A 377 -16.70 -39.59 25.22
C ALA A 377 -17.20 -38.88 26.48
N ILE A 378 -17.92 -37.78 26.30
CA ILE A 378 -18.65 -37.09 27.37
C ILE A 378 -20.14 -37.10 27.08
N HIS A 379 -20.96 -36.94 28.13
CA HIS A 379 -22.37 -36.68 27.97
C HIS A 379 -22.61 -35.17 27.85
N ASP A 380 -23.21 -34.74 26.74
CA ASP A 380 -23.61 -33.35 26.50
C ASP A 380 -25.11 -33.17 26.79
N PRO A 381 -25.46 -32.50 27.91
CA PRO A 381 -26.85 -32.16 28.24
C PRO A 381 -27.32 -30.85 27.60
N GLY A 382 -26.51 -30.21 26.73
CA GLY A 382 -26.78 -28.90 26.12
C GLY A 382 -26.17 -27.73 26.89
N TYR A 383 -25.35 -27.98 27.91
CA TYR A 383 -24.64 -26.96 28.68
C TYR A 383 -23.46 -27.53 29.46
N PHE A 384 -22.54 -26.65 29.85
CA PHE A 384 -21.41 -26.91 30.74
C PHE A 384 -21.42 -25.91 31.91
N VAL A 385 -21.27 -26.41 33.15
CA VAL A 385 -21.24 -25.57 34.35
C VAL A 385 -19.80 -25.45 34.85
N PHE A 386 -19.33 -24.23 35.05
CA PHE A 386 -18.03 -23.95 35.65
C PHE A 386 -18.17 -22.88 36.74
N GLY A 387 -17.93 -23.27 37.99
CA GLY A 387 -18.26 -22.44 39.16
C GLY A 387 -19.75 -22.12 39.17
N ASP A 388 -20.09 -20.83 39.27
CA ASP A 388 -21.48 -20.34 39.29
C ASP A 388 -22.01 -19.96 37.89
N HIS A 389 -21.27 -20.26 36.81
CA HIS A 389 -21.63 -19.87 35.46
C HIS A 389 -21.99 -21.06 34.57
N THR A 390 -23.05 -20.92 33.79
CA THR A 390 -23.50 -21.90 32.80
C THR A 390 -23.15 -21.42 31.39
N PHE A 391 -22.38 -22.23 30.68
CA PHE A 391 -22.05 -22.06 29.27
C PHE A 391 -22.98 -22.94 28.46
N ASN A 392 -23.79 -22.35 27.58
CA ASN A 392 -24.75 -23.11 26.78
C ASN A 392 -24.07 -23.69 25.55
N ASP A 393 -24.53 -24.87 25.15
CA ASP A 393 -24.27 -25.45 23.84
C ASP A 393 -25.16 -24.77 22.79
N ASP A 394 -24.82 -24.90 21.51
CA ASP A 394 -25.70 -24.47 20.43
C ASP A 394 -27.03 -25.23 20.46
N LYS A 395 -26.98 -26.52 20.81
CA LYS A 395 -28.16 -27.38 20.93
C LYS A 395 -28.72 -27.45 22.35
N LYS A 396 -29.90 -26.86 22.56
CA LYS A 396 -30.61 -26.82 23.88
C LYS A 396 -30.94 -28.17 24.52
N GLY A 397 -30.92 -29.27 23.77
CA GLY A 397 -31.11 -30.64 24.28
C GLY A 397 -29.83 -31.48 24.29
N GLY A 398 -28.71 -30.88 23.90
CA GLY A 398 -27.42 -31.53 23.76
C GLY A 398 -27.34 -32.58 22.65
N HIS A 399 -26.16 -33.16 22.53
CA HIS A 399 -25.78 -34.13 21.51
C HIS A 399 -25.69 -35.58 22.02
N GLY A 400 -26.07 -35.79 23.30
CA GLY A 400 -25.98 -37.10 23.97
C GLY A 400 -24.52 -37.47 24.26
N MET A 401 -24.13 -38.72 24.02
CA MET A 401 -22.72 -39.12 24.13
C MET A 401 -21.92 -38.63 22.93
N VAL A 402 -20.83 -37.92 23.18
CA VAL A 402 -20.00 -37.27 22.16
C VAL A 402 -18.52 -37.56 22.42
N ASP A 403 -17.86 -38.22 21.48
CA ASP A 403 -16.39 -38.37 21.43
C ASP A 403 -15.74 -37.25 20.59
N MET A 404 -14.42 -37.28 20.42
CA MET A 404 -13.71 -36.22 19.70
C MET A 404 -14.09 -36.11 18.22
N ILE A 405 -14.34 -37.22 17.54
CA ILE A 405 -14.71 -37.21 16.13
C ILE A 405 -16.12 -36.63 15.99
N LYS A 406 -17.07 -37.15 16.78
CA LYS A 406 -18.44 -36.66 16.80
C LYS A 406 -18.50 -35.19 17.20
N SER A 407 -17.69 -34.73 18.16
CA SER A 407 -17.69 -33.32 18.59
C SER A 407 -17.27 -32.36 17.47
N ILE A 408 -16.35 -32.77 16.59
CA ILE A 408 -16.00 -32.00 15.40
C ILE A 408 -17.17 -31.98 14.41
N ILE A 409 -17.77 -33.15 14.12
CA ILE A 409 -18.86 -33.34 13.16
C ILE A 409 -20.08 -32.48 13.50
N VAL A 410 -20.56 -32.59 14.73
CA VAL A 410 -21.77 -31.90 15.21
C VAL A 410 -21.45 -30.55 15.86
N SER A 411 -20.18 -30.15 15.87
CA SER A 411 -19.75 -28.88 16.44
C SER A 411 -20.14 -28.65 17.91
N CYS A 412 -20.20 -29.70 18.74
CA CYS A 412 -20.63 -29.61 20.15
C CYS A 412 -19.73 -28.68 20.98
N ASP A 413 -20.26 -27.59 21.53
CA ASP A 413 -19.53 -26.63 22.36
C ASP A 413 -19.19 -27.21 23.75
N THR A 414 -20.11 -27.95 24.37
CA THR A 414 -19.93 -28.58 25.68
C THR A 414 -18.65 -29.44 25.73
N TYR A 415 -18.34 -30.16 24.66
CA TYR A 415 -17.11 -30.94 24.54
C TYR A 415 -15.86 -30.07 24.66
N TYR A 416 -15.86 -28.91 24.01
CA TYR A 416 -14.73 -27.99 23.97
C TYR A 416 -14.63 -27.08 25.19
N TYR A 417 -15.74 -26.77 25.86
CA TYR A 417 -15.72 -26.14 27.18
C TYR A 417 -15.00 -27.03 28.21
N SER A 418 -15.39 -28.30 28.28
CA SER A 418 -14.74 -29.29 29.12
C SER A 418 -13.28 -29.49 28.71
N LEU A 419 -12.99 -29.58 27.40
CA LEU A 419 -11.62 -29.75 26.93
C LEU A 419 -10.72 -28.56 27.29
N ALA A 420 -11.23 -27.34 27.16
CA ALA A 420 -10.46 -26.14 27.50
C ALA A 420 -10.15 -26.06 29.00
N ASN A 421 -11.08 -26.49 29.84
CA ASN A 421 -10.83 -26.65 31.27
C ASN A 421 -9.71 -27.64 31.56
N ASP A 422 -9.72 -28.81 30.91
CA ASP A 422 -8.73 -29.88 31.12
C ASP A 422 -7.33 -29.50 30.61
N MET A 423 -7.25 -28.80 29.47
CA MET A 423 -5.99 -28.35 28.89
C MET A 423 -5.38 -27.20 29.70
N GLY A 424 -6.22 -26.24 30.11
CA GLY A 424 -5.78 -24.98 30.71
C GLY A 424 -5.20 -24.00 29.67
N ILE A 425 -5.23 -22.71 30.00
CA ILE A 425 -4.85 -21.66 29.04
C ILE A 425 -3.39 -21.75 28.57
N ASP A 426 -2.46 -22.15 29.44
CA ASP A 426 -1.04 -22.17 29.09
C ASP A 426 -0.78 -23.18 27.96
N VAL A 427 -1.32 -24.40 28.08
CA VAL A 427 -1.22 -25.45 27.06
C VAL A 427 -1.92 -25.04 25.77
N ILE A 428 -3.12 -24.44 25.87
CA ILE A 428 -3.85 -23.95 24.70
C ILE A 428 -3.03 -22.90 23.97
N SER A 429 -2.55 -21.88 24.69
CA SER A 429 -1.81 -20.77 24.09
C SER A 429 -0.48 -21.22 23.49
N GLU A 430 0.26 -22.12 24.14
CA GLU A 430 1.51 -22.67 23.62
C GLU A 430 1.27 -23.46 22.32
N PHE A 431 0.27 -24.34 22.30
CA PHE A 431 -0.03 -25.15 21.13
C PHE A 431 -0.54 -24.30 19.95
N MET A 432 -1.45 -23.37 20.22
CA MET A 432 -2.01 -22.50 19.18
C MET A 432 -0.96 -21.53 18.61
N GLY A 433 -0.03 -21.06 19.45
CA GLY A 433 1.11 -20.27 18.99
C GLY A 433 2.00 -21.02 17.99
N LYS A 434 2.20 -22.33 18.17
CA LYS A 434 2.95 -23.17 17.21
C LYS A 434 2.26 -23.27 15.85
N LEU A 435 0.94 -23.11 15.79
CA LEU A 435 0.15 -23.04 14.54
C LEU A 435 0.13 -21.64 13.91
N GLY A 436 0.87 -20.66 14.46
CA GLY A 436 0.98 -19.31 13.92
C GLY A 436 -0.09 -18.33 14.41
N PHE A 437 -1.00 -18.75 15.29
CA PHE A 437 -2.01 -17.85 15.86
C PHE A 437 -1.39 -16.78 16.76
N GLY A 438 -1.80 -15.52 16.58
CA GLY A 438 -1.27 -14.40 17.36
C GLY A 438 0.13 -13.93 16.93
N ALA A 439 0.61 -14.36 15.77
CA ALA A 439 1.82 -13.89 15.12
C ALA A 439 1.56 -13.53 13.66
N ARG A 440 2.40 -12.65 13.09
CA ARG A 440 2.39 -12.39 11.64
C ARG A 440 2.82 -13.65 10.90
N THR A 441 2.08 -14.03 9.87
CA THR A 441 2.42 -15.13 8.95
C THR A 441 3.60 -14.78 8.04
N GLY A 442 3.89 -13.49 7.88
CA GLY A 442 5.04 -13.04 7.10
C GLY A 442 4.81 -12.99 5.60
N ILE A 443 3.54 -13.00 5.15
CA ILE A 443 3.15 -12.78 3.76
C ILE A 443 3.91 -11.59 3.13
N ASP A 444 4.19 -11.69 1.84
CA ASP A 444 4.99 -10.76 1.05
C ASP A 444 4.26 -9.45 0.67
N ILE A 445 3.24 -9.06 1.46
CA ILE A 445 2.56 -7.76 1.39
C ILE A 445 2.39 -7.13 2.78
N GLU A 446 2.46 -5.80 2.84
CA GLU A 446 2.34 -5.05 4.10
C GLU A 446 0.90 -5.00 4.66
N GLY A 447 0.80 -4.59 5.94
CA GLY A 447 -0.48 -4.36 6.60
C GLY A 447 -0.98 -5.50 7.48
N GLU A 448 -0.22 -6.59 7.61
CA GLU A 448 -0.63 -7.75 8.42
C GLU A 448 -0.80 -7.42 9.92
N SER A 449 -2.00 -7.72 10.44
CA SER A 449 -2.31 -7.65 11.85
C SER A 449 -1.83 -8.89 12.60
N VAL A 450 -1.34 -8.69 13.82
CA VAL A 450 -0.81 -9.77 14.66
C VAL A 450 -1.93 -10.71 15.17
N GLY A 451 -3.16 -10.20 15.25
CA GLY A 451 -4.25 -10.90 15.94
C GLY A 451 -4.06 -10.90 17.46
N VAL A 452 -4.80 -11.78 18.14
CA VAL A 452 -4.81 -11.94 19.59
C VAL A 452 -4.82 -13.42 19.92
N LEU A 453 -3.67 -13.91 20.41
CA LEU A 453 -3.54 -15.19 21.09
C LEU A 453 -3.68 -14.95 22.60
N PRO A 454 -4.80 -15.35 23.22
CA PRO A 454 -5.02 -15.12 24.65
C PRO A 454 -4.04 -15.94 25.50
N SER A 455 -3.40 -15.28 26.45
CA SER A 455 -2.55 -15.91 27.46
C SER A 455 -2.45 -15.02 28.71
N PRO A 456 -2.02 -15.55 29.86
CA PRO A 456 -1.76 -14.72 31.03
C PRO A 456 -0.77 -13.58 30.75
N ALA A 457 0.28 -13.86 29.96
CA ALA A 457 1.26 -12.86 29.56
C ALA A 457 0.64 -11.77 28.66
N TRP A 458 -0.18 -12.16 27.69
CA TRP A 458 -0.91 -11.23 26.84
C TRP A 458 -1.85 -10.35 27.67
N LYS A 459 -2.64 -10.93 28.58
CA LYS A 459 -3.61 -10.20 29.39
C LYS A 459 -2.93 -9.16 30.28
N LYS A 460 -1.82 -9.55 30.92
CA LYS A 460 -0.99 -8.65 31.74
C LYS A 460 -0.45 -7.46 30.95
N LYS A 461 -0.05 -7.67 29.69
CA LYS A 461 0.43 -6.60 28.79
C LYS A 461 -0.71 -5.73 28.25
N ARG A 462 -1.88 -6.33 28.00
CA ARG A 462 -3.02 -5.67 27.34
C ARG A 462 -3.79 -4.72 28.25
N PHE A 463 -3.89 -5.04 29.54
CA PHE A 463 -4.69 -4.28 30.51
C PHE A 463 -3.81 -3.51 31.49
N LYS A 464 -4.23 -2.30 31.86
CA LYS A 464 -3.50 -1.42 32.79
C LYS A 464 -3.85 -1.66 34.26
N LYS A 465 -5.08 -2.08 34.56
CA LYS A 465 -5.56 -2.29 35.93
C LYS A 465 -5.11 -3.66 36.45
N PRO A 466 -4.50 -3.78 37.64
CA PRO A 466 -4.01 -5.06 38.17
C PRO A 466 -5.07 -6.15 38.24
N GLU A 467 -6.32 -5.80 38.58
CA GLU A 467 -7.46 -6.74 38.63
C GLU A 467 -7.75 -7.36 37.25
N GLN A 468 -7.62 -6.57 36.18
CA GLN A 468 -7.83 -7.02 34.80
C GLN A 468 -6.62 -7.75 34.23
N GLN A 469 -5.44 -7.66 34.85
CA GLN A 469 -4.24 -8.38 34.43
C GLN A 469 -4.23 -9.84 34.87
N LYS A 470 -5.00 -10.18 35.92
CA LYS A 470 -5.11 -11.56 36.42
C LYS A 470 -5.94 -12.39 35.45
N TRP A 471 -5.46 -13.59 35.13
CA TRP A 471 -6.23 -14.57 34.38
C TRP A 471 -7.28 -15.23 35.28
N TYR A 472 -8.53 -15.29 34.84
CA TYR A 472 -9.60 -15.98 35.55
C TYR A 472 -9.92 -17.28 34.82
N ALA A 473 -10.05 -18.40 35.55
CA ALA A 473 -10.25 -19.71 34.95
C ALA A 473 -11.51 -19.79 34.05
N GLY A 474 -12.57 -19.06 34.38
CA GLY A 474 -13.78 -18.98 33.56
C GLY A 474 -13.55 -18.37 32.17
N GLU A 475 -12.50 -17.58 31.97
CA GLU A 475 -12.16 -17.01 30.66
C GLU A 475 -11.60 -18.07 29.70
N THR A 476 -10.98 -19.13 30.24
CA THR A 476 -10.46 -20.26 29.45
C THR A 476 -11.60 -21.03 28.76
N ILE A 477 -12.77 -21.10 29.38
CA ILE A 477 -13.89 -21.91 28.88
C ILE A 477 -14.36 -21.39 27.50
N SER A 478 -14.63 -20.09 27.36
CA SER A 478 -15.01 -19.49 26.08
C SER A 478 -13.90 -19.55 25.02
N ILE A 479 -12.63 -19.60 25.43
CA ILE A 479 -11.51 -19.73 24.50
C ILE A 479 -11.55 -21.09 23.78
N GLY A 480 -12.02 -22.15 24.44
CA GLY A 480 -12.13 -23.49 23.86
C GLY A 480 -12.94 -23.58 22.58
N ILE A 481 -13.91 -22.69 22.40
CA ILE A 481 -14.78 -22.63 21.23
C ILE A 481 -14.40 -21.50 20.26
N GLY A 482 -13.21 -20.90 20.44
CA GLY A 482 -12.75 -19.80 19.59
C GLY A 482 -13.45 -18.47 19.88
N GLN A 483 -14.04 -18.30 21.06
CA GLN A 483 -14.64 -17.06 21.56
C GLN A 483 -13.76 -16.43 22.65
N GLY A 484 -14.28 -15.44 23.37
CA GLY A 484 -13.56 -14.71 24.42
C GLY A 484 -12.60 -13.68 23.82
N TYR A 485 -11.32 -13.76 24.16
CA TYR A 485 -10.31 -12.84 23.63
C TYR A 485 -9.70 -13.29 22.29
N ASN A 486 -10.03 -14.49 21.79
CA ASN A 486 -9.51 -14.96 20.50
C ASN A 486 -9.90 -13.99 19.38
N ALA A 487 -8.93 -13.53 18.61
CA ALA A 487 -9.17 -12.74 17.42
C ALA A 487 -8.05 -12.94 16.39
N TYR A 488 -8.35 -13.53 15.24
CA TYR A 488 -7.37 -13.89 14.23
C TYR A 488 -7.79 -13.41 12.85
N THR A 489 -6.81 -13.24 11.96
CA THR A 489 -7.09 -12.85 10.58
C THR A 489 -7.53 -14.05 9.74
N PRO A 490 -8.31 -13.83 8.66
CA PRO A 490 -8.59 -14.89 7.68
C PRO A 490 -7.32 -15.53 7.12
N LEU A 491 -6.25 -14.75 6.93
CA LEU A 491 -4.94 -15.29 6.55
C LEU A 491 -4.36 -16.23 7.61
N GLN A 492 -4.39 -15.88 8.90
CA GLN A 492 -3.94 -16.77 9.98
C GLN A 492 -4.75 -18.08 10.01
N LEU A 493 -6.07 -18.00 9.83
CA LEU A 493 -6.92 -19.20 9.77
C LEU A 493 -6.62 -20.07 8.55
N ALA A 494 -6.43 -19.47 7.37
CA ALA A 494 -6.06 -20.21 6.17
C ALA A 494 -4.66 -20.84 6.31
N HIS A 495 -3.71 -20.13 6.92
CA HIS A 495 -2.35 -20.62 7.17
C HIS A 495 -2.31 -21.80 8.14
N ALA A 496 -3.05 -21.72 9.26
CA ALA A 496 -3.19 -22.84 10.20
C ALA A 496 -3.90 -24.05 9.54
N THR A 497 -4.91 -23.79 8.71
CA THR A 497 -5.62 -24.83 7.95
C THR A 497 -4.72 -25.48 6.90
N ALA A 498 -3.89 -24.70 6.20
CA ALA A 498 -2.90 -25.19 5.25
C ALA A 498 -1.84 -26.05 5.95
N THR A 499 -1.38 -25.64 7.14
CA THR A 499 -0.43 -26.41 7.96
C THR A 499 -1.03 -27.76 8.38
N LEU A 500 -2.30 -27.76 8.82
CA LEU A 500 -3.03 -28.99 9.12
C LEU A 500 -3.15 -29.90 7.88
N ALA A 501 -3.49 -29.33 6.73
CA ALA A 501 -3.61 -30.05 5.47
C ALA A 501 -2.27 -30.61 4.97
N ALA A 502 -1.17 -29.90 5.18
CA ALA A 502 0.19 -30.30 4.85
C ALA A 502 0.82 -31.28 5.87
N GLY A 503 0.03 -31.80 6.82
CA GLY A 503 0.49 -32.78 7.78
C GLY A 503 1.39 -32.22 8.89
N GLY A 504 1.30 -30.93 9.19
CA GLY A 504 2.11 -30.26 10.22
C GLY A 504 3.30 -29.49 9.68
N ILE A 505 3.57 -29.54 8.37
CA ILE A 505 4.58 -28.69 7.73
C ILE A 505 3.98 -27.31 7.48
N MET A 506 4.59 -26.29 8.08
CA MET A 506 4.18 -24.90 7.96
C MET A 506 4.99 -24.21 6.87
N TYR A 507 4.35 -23.80 5.79
CA TYR A 507 4.98 -23.03 4.71
C TYR A 507 4.62 -21.56 4.81
N LYS A 508 5.63 -20.70 4.67
CA LYS A 508 5.45 -19.26 4.66
C LYS A 508 4.50 -18.83 3.52
N PRO A 509 3.39 -18.14 3.81
CA PRO A 509 2.50 -17.64 2.77
C PRO A 509 3.20 -16.64 1.84
N HIS A 510 2.98 -16.76 0.52
CA HIS A 510 3.55 -15.82 -0.46
C HIS A 510 2.70 -15.69 -1.72
N ILE A 511 2.63 -14.49 -2.28
CA ILE A 511 1.86 -14.17 -3.49
C ILE A 511 2.76 -14.22 -4.74
N VAL A 512 4.03 -13.84 -4.65
CA VAL A 512 4.94 -13.84 -5.81
C VAL A 512 5.61 -15.19 -5.97
N LYS A 513 5.44 -15.82 -7.15
CA LYS A 513 6.11 -17.08 -7.50
C LYS A 513 7.47 -16.85 -8.16
N TYR A 514 7.52 -15.91 -9.11
CA TYR A 514 8.75 -15.56 -9.82
C TYR A 514 8.94 -14.05 -9.89
N VAL A 515 10.18 -13.62 -9.70
CA VAL A 515 10.66 -12.31 -10.15
C VAL A 515 11.35 -12.53 -11.48
N VAL A 516 10.84 -11.90 -12.54
CA VAL A 516 11.28 -12.10 -13.92
C VAL A 516 11.99 -10.85 -14.41
N ASP A 517 13.26 -10.99 -14.75
CA ASP A 517 14.04 -9.91 -15.35
C ASP A 517 13.43 -9.50 -16.69
N ALA A 518 13.07 -8.23 -16.83
CA ALA A 518 12.35 -7.74 -18.00
C ALA A 518 13.19 -7.64 -19.27
N GLN A 519 14.53 -7.68 -19.17
CA GLN A 519 15.45 -7.60 -20.31
C GLN A 519 15.85 -8.99 -20.81
N THR A 520 16.16 -9.90 -19.89
CA THR A 520 16.71 -11.23 -20.19
C THR A 520 15.65 -12.33 -20.14
N GLY A 521 14.53 -12.11 -19.46
CA GLY A 521 13.52 -13.12 -19.19
C GLY A 521 13.95 -14.15 -18.13
N ALA A 522 15.10 -13.96 -17.48
CA ALA A 522 15.58 -14.83 -16.41
C ALA A 522 14.59 -14.81 -15.23
N ARG A 523 14.26 -15.99 -14.71
CA ARG A 523 13.29 -16.16 -13.62
C ARG A 523 14.01 -16.51 -12.32
N ARG A 524 13.83 -15.69 -11.30
CA ARG A 524 14.19 -16.00 -9.91
C ARG A 524 12.96 -16.52 -9.20
N VAL A 525 13.02 -17.77 -8.74
CA VAL A 525 11.94 -18.40 -7.97
C VAL A 525 11.96 -17.85 -6.55
N ILE A 526 10.77 -17.54 -6.03
CA ILE A 526 10.58 -17.40 -4.59
C ILE A 526 10.30 -18.81 -4.07
N GLU A 527 11.34 -19.47 -3.57
CA GLU A 527 11.24 -20.87 -3.14
C GLU A 527 10.23 -21.02 -1.99
N PRO A 528 9.43 -22.09 -1.97
CA PRO A 528 8.63 -22.45 -0.80
C PRO A 528 9.54 -22.66 0.41
N ILE A 529 9.44 -21.78 1.41
CA ILE A 529 10.23 -21.89 2.64
C ILE A 529 9.38 -22.60 3.69
N PRO A 530 9.69 -23.86 4.07
CA PRO A 530 9.12 -24.46 5.26
C PRO A 530 9.66 -23.70 6.48
N GLU A 531 8.79 -23.02 7.21
CA GLU A 531 9.15 -22.28 8.43
C GLU A 531 9.33 -23.23 9.61
N ALA A 532 8.51 -24.28 9.67
CA ALA A 532 8.54 -25.27 10.74
C ALA A 532 7.97 -26.61 10.29
N ASP A 533 8.48 -27.69 10.87
CA ASP A 533 7.81 -28.98 10.95
C ASP A 533 7.34 -29.16 12.40
N LEU A 534 6.03 -29.21 12.61
CA LEU A 534 5.44 -29.32 13.94
C LEU A 534 5.46 -30.76 14.48
N GLY A 535 5.86 -31.74 13.68
CA GLY A 535 6.03 -33.14 14.10
C GLY A 535 4.74 -33.81 14.55
N PHE A 536 3.60 -33.42 13.96
CA PHE A 536 2.30 -33.98 14.30
C PHE A 536 2.23 -35.47 13.98
N LYS A 537 1.59 -36.23 14.87
CA LYS A 537 1.48 -37.69 14.69
C LYS A 537 0.47 -38.00 13.58
N PRO A 538 0.80 -38.88 12.62
CA PRO A 538 -0.13 -39.25 11.55
C PRO A 538 -1.48 -39.77 12.06
N GLU A 539 -1.49 -40.49 13.19
CA GLU A 539 -2.71 -41.03 13.80
C GLU A 539 -3.61 -39.92 14.35
N ASN A 540 -3.01 -38.86 14.90
CA ASN A 540 -3.75 -37.71 15.41
C ASN A 540 -4.35 -36.90 14.26
N LEU A 541 -3.56 -36.68 13.20
CA LEU A 541 -4.04 -36.01 11.99
C LEU A 541 -5.20 -36.75 11.33
N ASP A 542 -5.17 -38.09 11.33
CA ASP A 542 -6.24 -38.91 10.79
C ASP A 542 -7.56 -38.76 11.59
N VAL A 543 -7.49 -38.66 12.92
CA VAL A 543 -8.68 -38.37 13.76
C VAL A 543 -9.29 -37.02 13.40
N ILE A 544 -8.47 -35.98 13.25
CA ILE A 544 -8.94 -34.64 12.89
C ILE A 544 -9.51 -34.62 11.47
N ARG A 545 -8.83 -35.25 10.51
CA ARG A 545 -9.31 -35.39 9.13
C ARG A 545 -10.68 -36.08 9.09
N LYS A 546 -10.85 -37.22 9.78
CA LYS A 546 -12.13 -37.94 9.86
C LYS A 546 -13.25 -37.07 10.43
N GLY A 547 -12.97 -36.33 11.50
CA GLY A 547 -13.91 -35.36 12.05
C GLY A 547 -14.32 -34.30 11.02
N MET A 548 -13.35 -33.66 10.37
CA MET A 548 -13.58 -32.60 9.39
C MET A 548 -14.24 -33.08 8.09
N VAL A 549 -13.95 -34.30 7.62
CA VAL A 549 -14.67 -34.95 6.51
C VAL A 549 -16.12 -35.24 6.93
N GLY A 550 -16.32 -35.75 8.15
CA GLY A 550 -17.66 -36.01 8.68
C GLY A 550 -18.55 -34.75 8.78
N VAL A 551 -17.97 -33.57 8.98
CA VAL A 551 -18.69 -32.29 8.90
C VAL A 551 -19.28 -32.09 7.50
N MET A 552 -18.56 -32.49 6.44
CA MET A 552 -18.97 -32.31 5.04
C MET A 552 -19.95 -33.38 4.56
N THR A 553 -20.05 -34.53 5.24
CA THR A 553 -20.92 -35.64 4.82
C THR A 553 -22.20 -35.77 5.64
N SER A 554 -22.12 -35.49 6.94
CA SER A 554 -23.22 -35.73 7.89
C SER A 554 -23.36 -34.67 8.97
N GLY A 555 -22.51 -33.64 8.95
CA GLY A 555 -22.54 -32.54 9.91
C GLY A 555 -22.96 -31.22 9.28
N THR A 556 -22.50 -30.13 9.90
CA THR A 556 -22.92 -28.75 9.60
C THR A 556 -22.58 -28.28 8.18
N GLY A 557 -21.65 -28.94 7.49
CA GLY A 557 -21.26 -28.63 6.10
C GLY A 557 -21.97 -29.48 5.04
N ALA A 558 -22.75 -30.49 5.44
CA ALA A 558 -23.27 -31.52 4.56
C ALA A 558 -24.17 -30.95 3.44
N ARG A 559 -24.99 -29.95 3.75
CA ARG A 559 -25.87 -29.32 2.77
C ARG A 559 -25.09 -28.61 1.67
N ALA A 560 -24.06 -27.83 2.03
CA ALA A 560 -23.26 -27.06 1.07
C ALA A 560 -22.37 -27.96 0.21
N PHE A 561 -21.89 -29.08 0.76
CA PHE A 561 -21.00 -30.02 0.07
C PHE A 561 -21.72 -31.23 -0.55
N ALA A 562 -23.06 -31.25 -0.51
CA ALA A 562 -23.85 -32.28 -1.17
C ALA A 562 -23.48 -32.38 -2.66
N GLY A 563 -23.24 -33.61 -3.14
CA GLY A 563 -22.89 -33.90 -4.53
C GLY A 563 -21.50 -33.43 -4.99
N ALA A 564 -20.60 -33.03 -4.08
CA ALA A 564 -19.21 -32.78 -4.43
C ALA A 564 -18.55 -34.03 -5.02
N LYS A 565 -17.78 -33.87 -6.11
CA LYS A 565 -17.07 -34.98 -6.78
C LYS A 565 -15.67 -35.25 -6.20
N TYR A 566 -15.33 -34.54 -5.13
CA TYR A 566 -14.09 -34.69 -4.37
C TYR A 566 -14.46 -34.77 -2.89
N GLU A 567 -13.60 -35.40 -2.10
CA GLU A 567 -13.74 -35.42 -0.65
C GLU A 567 -13.09 -34.19 -0.05
N ALA A 568 -13.86 -33.39 0.68
CA ALA A 568 -13.38 -32.21 1.39
C ALA A 568 -13.37 -32.46 2.89
N ALA A 569 -12.40 -31.85 3.57
CA ALA A 569 -12.38 -31.75 5.02
C ALA A 569 -12.60 -30.29 5.40
N GLY A 570 -13.55 -29.99 6.28
CA GLY A 570 -13.79 -28.61 6.69
C GLY A 570 -14.47 -28.45 8.05
N LYS A 571 -14.69 -27.19 8.44
CA LYS A 571 -15.38 -26.83 9.67
C LYS A 571 -16.09 -25.49 9.53
N THR A 572 -17.38 -25.45 9.86
CA THR A 572 -18.14 -24.20 10.00
C THR A 572 -17.83 -23.50 11.32
N GLY A 573 -17.93 -22.17 11.31
CA GLY A 573 -17.87 -21.32 12.48
C GLY A 573 -18.90 -20.21 12.42
N THR A 574 -19.37 -19.81 13.60
CA THR A 574 -20.21 -18.63 13.79
C THR A 574 -19.56 -17.83 14.92
N ALA A 575 -19.33 -16.53 14.69
CA ALA A 575 -18.71 -15.64 15.67
C ALA A 575 -19.67 -14.53 16.07
N GLN A 576 -19.98 -14.47 17.37
CA GLN A 576 -20.95 -13.54 17.91
C GLN A 576 -20.42 -12.10 17.90
N VAL A 577 -21.17 -11.19 17.29
CA VAL A 577 -20.81 -9.76 17.23
C VAL A 577 -21.36 -8.99 18.43
N TYR A 578 -22.49 -9.44 18.99
CA TYR A 578 -23.16 -8.74 20.08
C TYR A 578 -23.86 -9.69 21.05
N SER A 579 -23.67 -9.49 22.37
CA SER A 579 -24.41 -10.21 23.41
C SER A 579 -25.62 -9.38 23.86
N LEU A 580 -26.84 -9.79 23.52
CA LEU A 580 -28.06 -9.25 24.12
C LEU A 580 -28.20 -9.84 25.53
N LYS A 581 -27.98 -9.02 26.56
CA LYS A 581 -28.35 -9.38 27.94
C LYS A 581 -29.87 -9.54 28.04
N GLY A 582 -30.36 -10.78 27.95
CA GLY A 582 -31.72 -11.16 28.37
C GLY A 582 -32.83 -11.14 27.31
N ALA A 583 -32.52 -11.01 26.01
CA ALA A 583 -33.52 -11.13 24.94
C ALA A 583 -33.18 -12.28 23.98
N LYS A 584 -34.20 -13.02 23.52
CA LYS A 584 -34.05 -14.15 22.59
C LYS A 584 -33.57 -13.62 21.22
N TYR A 585 -32.48 -14.18 20.72
CA TYR A 585 -31.95 -13.92 19.38
C TYR A 585 -32.99 -14.36 18.32
N LYS A 586 -33.36 -13.43 17.43
CA LYS A 586 -34.10 -13.69 16.20
C LYS A 586 -33.41 -12.92 15.08
N GLU A 587 -32.72 -13.62 14.19
CA GLU A 587 -31.89 -13.02 13.13
C GLU A 587 -32.68 -12.14 12.14
N GLY A 588 -33.97 -12.45 11.95
CA GLY A 588 -34.90 -11.62 11.17
C GLY A 588 -35.28 -10.28 11.81
N GLU A 589 -34.99 -10.08 13.11
CA GLU A 589 -35.33 -8.87 13.87
C GLU A 589 -34.09 -8.02 14.24
N VAL A 590 -32.88 -8.46 13.86
CA VAL A 590 -31.60 -7.79 14.16
C VAL A 590 -31.03 -7.12 12.90
N THR A 591 -30.66 -5.84 13.00
CA THR A 591 -29.98 -5.10 11.91
C THR A 591 -28.77 -5.88 11.41
N GLU A 592 -28.59 -6.03 10.10
CA GLU A 592 -27.55 -6.84 9.46
C GLU A 592 -26.18 -6.70 10.15
N ARG A 593 -25.70 -5.48 10.41
CA ARG A 593 -24.42 -5.21 11.10
C ARG A 593 -24.24 -5.77 12.52
N LEU A 594 -25.32 -6.21 13.16
CA LEU A 594 -25.32 -6.81 14.49
C LEU A 594 -25.46 -8.33 14.45
N ARG A 595 -25.62 -8.93 13.26
CA ARG A 595 -25.61 -10.38 13.06
C ARG A 595 -24.23 -10.97 13.26
N ASP A 596 -24.19 -12.26 13.50
CA ASP A 596 -22.95 -12.99 13.71
C ASP A 596 -22.13 -13.06 12.42
N HIS A 597 -20.81 -13.20 12.56
CA HIS A 597 -19.95 -13.46 11.42
C HIS A 597 -19.98 -14.95 11.07
N ALA A 598 -20.09 -15.24 9.78
CA ALA A 598 -20.08 -16.59 9.25
C ALA A 598 -18.63 -16.95 8.85
N LEU A 599 -18.09 -18.02 9.40
CA LEU A 599 -16.75 -18.51 9.10
C LEU A 599 -16.80 -19.93 8.55
N PHE A 600 -15.84 -20.25 7.70
CA PHE A 600 -15.64 -21.61 7.22
C PHE A 600 -14.18 -21.85 6.88
N ILE A 601 -13.63 -22.97 7.32
CA ILE A 601 -12.30 -23.45 6.88
C ILE A 601 -12.47 -24.78 6.16
N ALA A 602 -11.67 -25.01 5.12
CA ALA A 602 -11.64 -26.29 4.45
C ALA A 602 -10.32 -26.53 3.72
N TYR A 603 -10.04 -27.80 3.44
CA TYR A 603 -9.05 -28.22 2.48
C TYR A 603 -9.56 -29.40 1.66
N ALA A 604 -9.08 -29.51 0.42
CA ALA A 604 -9.47 -30.58 -0.47
C ALA A 604 -8.39 -30.87 -1.53
N PRO A 605 -8.33 -32.12 -2.05
CA PRO A 605 -8.94 -33.33 -1.50
C PRO A 605 -8.46 -33.67 -0.08
N ALA A 606 -9.26 -34.38 0.72
CA ALA A 606 -8.94 -34.64 2.14
C ALA A 606 -7.65 -35.46 2.36
N HIS A 607 -7.30 -36.34 1.42
CA HIS A 607 -6.13 -37.22 1.52
C HIS A 607 -4.88 -36.70 0.79
N ASP A 608 -5.04 -35.90 -0.25
CA ASP A 608 -3.95 -35.26 -0.99
C ASP A 608 -4.29 -33.78 -1.24
N PRO A 609 -4.21 -32.93 -0.20
CA PRO A 609 -4.74 -31.57 -0.26
C PRO A 609 -3.97 -30.70 -1.27
N LYS A 610 -4.71 -30.12 -2.22
CA LYS A 610 -4.16 -29.18 -3.22
C LYS A 610 -4.47 -27.73 -2.88
N ILE A 611 -5.51 -27.49 -2.10
CA ILE A 611 -5.97 -26.18 -1.69
C ILE A 611 -6.52 -26.26 -0.27
N ALA A 612 -6.12 -25.30 0.56
CA ALA A 612 -6.72 -24.99 1.84
C ALA A 612 -7.25 -23.56 1.81
N LEU A 613 -8.35 -23.28 2.50
CA LEU A 613 -8.95 -21.95 2.53
C LEU A 613 -9.58 -21.62 3.87
N ALA A 614 -9.71 -20.32 4.11
CA ALA A 614 -10.57 -19.76 5.14
C ALA A 614 -11.47 -18.68 4.53
N VAL A 615 -12.76 -18.72 4.87
CA VAL A 615 -13.78 -17.78 4.43
C VAL A 615 -14.37 -17.11 5.65
N LEU A 616 -14.55 -15.80 5.56
CA LEU A 616 -15.25 -14.96 6.52
C LEU A 616 -16.26 -14.12 5.77
N VAL A 617 -17.52 -14.19 6.16
CA VAL A 617 -18.57 -13.26 5.75
C VAL A 617 -18.97 -12.46 6.99
N GLU A 618 -18.63 -11.17 7.01
CA GLU A 618 -19.04 -10.27 8.08
C GLU A 618 -20.56 -10.23 8.10
N ASN A 619 -21.12 -10.48 9.29
CA ASN A 619 -22.55 -10.36 9.52
C ASN A 619 -23.42 -11.29 8.64
N GLY A 620 -22.80 -12.35 8.10
CA GLY A 620 -23.45 -13.35 7.26
C GLY A 620 -24.27 -14.39 8.02
N GLY A 621 -24.39 -14.26 9.34
CA GLY A 621 -25.12 -15.22 10.17
C GLY A 621 -24.36 -16.54 10.31
N PHE A 622 -24.97 -17.63 9.87
CA PHE A 622 -24.41 -18.98 10.02
C PHE A 622 -23.36 -19.33 8.97
N GLY A 623 -22.22 -19.86 9.42
CA GLY A 623 -21.12 -20.34 8.57
C GLY A 623 -21.56 -21.33 7.48
N ALA A 624 -22.52 -22.20 7.79
CA ALA A 624 -23.06 -23.21 6.86
C ALA A 624 -23.86 -22.60 5.69
N ALA A 625 -24.53 -21.47 5.91
CA ALA A 625 -25.40 -20.84 4.93
C ALA A 625 -24.67 -19.82 4.05
N ALA A 626 -23.74 -19.05 4.63
CA ALA A 626 -23.05 -17.98 3.91
C ALA A 626 -21.63 -18.37 3.45
N ALA A 627 -20.80 -18.91 4.35
CA ALA A 627 -19.37 -19.11 4.09
C ALA A 627 -19.06 -20.45 3.40
N ALA A 628 -19.72 -21.55 3.78
CA ALA A 628 -19.50 -22.87 3.21
C ALA A 628 -19.84 -22.96 1.70
N PRO A 629 -20.93 -22.36 1.19
CA PRO A 629 -21.21 -22.39 -0.25
C PRO A 629 -20.23 -21.55 -1.09
N ILE A 630 -19.68 -20.46 -0.53
CA ILE A 630 -18.60 -19.69 -1.17
C ILE A 630 -17.37 -20.59 -1.33
N ALA A 631 -16.97 -21.28 -0.24
CA ALA A 631 -15.87 -22.24 -0.29
C ALA A 631 -16.14 -23.36 -1.32
N ARG A 632 -17.38 -23.86 -1.40
CA ARG A 632 -17.75 -24.89 -2.37
C ARG A 632 -17.51 -24.45 -3.81
N GLN A 633 -17.93 -23.23 -4.19
CA GLN A 633 -17.70 -22.71 -5.54
C GLN A 633 -16.21 -22.59 -5.88
N VAL A 634 -15.40 -22.10 -4.94
CA VAL A 634 -13.94 -21.96 -5.09
C VAL A 634 -13.28 -23.32 -5.30
N LEU A 635 -13.65 -24.31 -4.49
CA LEU A 635 -13.11 -25.67 -4.59
C LEU A 635 -13.58 -26.40 -5.86
N ASP A 636 -14.85 -26.26 -6.25
CA ASP A 636 -15.40 -26.84 -7.49
C ASP A 636 -14.65 -26.30 -8.72
N TYR A 637 -14.36 -25.00 -8.77
CA TYR A 637 -13.57 -24.44 -9.86
C TYR A 637 -12.12 -24.94 -9.82
N TYR A 638 -11.44 -24.82 -8.67
CA TYR A 638 -10.01 -25.11 -8.61
C TYR A 638 -9.69 -26.60 -8.86
N LEU A 639 -10.54 -27.51 -8.37
CA LEU A 639 -10.31 -28.95 -8.49
C LEU A 639 -10.91 -29.58 -9.75
N LEU A 640 -12.02 -29.04 -10.25
CA LEU A 640 -12.80 -29.67 -11.34
C LEU A 640 -12.98 -28.76 -12.56
N GLY A 641 -12.56 -27.49 -12.51
CA GLY A 641 -12.77 -26.50 -13.57
C GLY A 641 -14.24 -26.08 -13.73
N ILE A 642 -15.10 -26.36 -12.75
CA ILE A 642 -16.53 -26.04 -12.82
C ILE A 642 -16.72 -24.56 -12.50
N LYS A 643 -17.18 -23.77 -13.47
CA LYS A 643 -17.48 -22.34 -13.27
C LYS A 643 -18.89 -22.17 -12.67
N PRO A 644 -19.06 -21.37 -11.61
CA PRO A 644 -20.38 -21.10 -11.05
C PRO A 644 -21.21 -20.21 -11.96
N THR A 645 -22.53 -20.28 -11.83
CA THR A 645 -23.48 -19.47 -12.61
C THR A 645 -23.74 -18.07 -12.03
N GLY A 646 -23.10 -17.71 -10.92
CA GLY A 646 -23.27 -16.40 -10.26
C GLY A 646 -22.89 -16.41 -8.77
N ALA A 647 -23.19 -15.29 -8.10
CA ALA A 647 -23.02 -15.16 -6.66
C ALA A 647 -23.83 -16.24 -5.90
N VAL A 648 -23.34 -16.63 -4.73
CA VAL A 648 -24.09 -17.52 -3.84
C VAL A 648 -25.33 -16.76 -3.34
N ALA A 649 -26.53 -17.30 -3.62
CA ALA A 649 -27.79 -16.74 -3.16
C ALA A 649 -27.87 -16.77 -1.63
N ASP A 650 -28.52 -15.75 -1.05
CA ASP A 650 -28.89 -15.78 0.37
C ASP A 650 -29.95 -16.86 0.58
N ASP A 651 -29.75 -17.75 1.56
CA ASP A 651 -30.77 -18.71 1.97
C ASP A 651 -31.66 -18.07 3.06
N PRO A 652 -32.87 -17.58 2.73
CA PRO A 652 -33.76 -16.96 3.71
C PRO A 652 -34.32 -17.95 4.74
N ASN A 653 -34.15 -19.26 4.52
CA ASN A 653 -34.61 -20.34 5.40
C ASN A 653 -33.46 -20.99 6.17
N ALA A 654 -32.29 -20.34 6.25
CA ALA A 654 -31.21 -20.78 7.11
C ALA A 654 -31.64 -20.66 8.59
N GLU A 655 -32.22 -21.73 9.14
CA GLU A 655 -32.51 -21.81 10.57
C GLU A 655 -31.20 -22.01 11.37
N PRO A 656 -31.12 -21.46 12.59
CA PRO A 656 -30.13 -21.91 13.57
C PRO A 656 -30.30 -23.43 13.79
N GLU A 657 -29.20 -24.19 13.76
CA GLU A 657 -29.21 -25.62 14.12
C GLU A 657 -29.64 -25.86 15.57
#